data_AF-A0A8D2ZP29-F1
#
_entry.id   AF-A0A8D2ZP29-F1
#
_cell.length_a   1.000
_cell.length_b   1.000
_cell.length_c   1.000
_cell.angle_alpha   90.00
_cell.angle_beta   90.00
_cell.angle_gamma   90.00
#
_symmetry.space_group_name_H-M   'P 1'
#
loop_
_entity.id
_entity.type
_entity.pdbx_description
1 polymer ?
#
loop_
_entity_poly.entity_id
_entity_poly.type
_entity_poly.pdbx_seq_one_letter_code
_entity_poly.pdbx_strand_id
1 'polypeptide(L)'
;MQSSVRLKKARVISYQGMVTEVVSEGAGLYVVDRKVGLCLAYQPSLRRTLRAGDCVELHNVHFLYQPCPDFLPIMLCACLRSSLRVTGFSRVGAPQRDSTCPGDGALPRLLLEKNMGVSEYLWTCHLSSRLSRSLSPSVLQQQHCVCVLSWRLMEFVWRGRGGRGRRDIYSEMLEEPHTCPLTQYSVDPAVSQYISVSELCRSLLSDCWSSVSLSSLLPPDGSSLTRSEINSALAWSFRTSLSSDPQNSPHLGETLGRRPLLLVGLLELPAQTSENKHTMQLRDGTAAVTCVVTETSGEEEGGQRAAFNTAWIGCLVCVHQFTMVTERFLQSDFPSYQHLDQDQFITHKHCIVYLQFSLDHLHILSPSVAMVTHLRQRGVESEGDVTEGEQPEEEGRKRRKSEEGPASAVAVTTGPVSGASRPCAFMVFRVEQKEGVAWRNVGAELDVEGEELMLYFTVRAAVIGPVVCGGQDPKNGPMTDREMGREEKKVVLMLSGVSSRWFPLLQPGCFYRLVATNTQDPSVLTGYDVSGRSGVELHTDSTLQVRSDWRFHTLTRPLLLPTCRQALSPTVLSVSEVLDCSSELVCFQGLVCDRISLNNRTSDSGHTNIGVRLTMCDRNGRSLQVYLDLRHTPYPPGLLPGNTLLLSAFQRRLSRSGNVYCSYLPVSSITVVSLGDTRSAPPPPPPMMHLGLWALGREQMSNVGQVKGHVVCFLFLQLQWSCSLCGSVYTQSCSSSQCRSTSSVFQSKAKLVIDDGTGEAHVWFSGALVRPLLGLADSQWEGLQRALRVKGHIRVYPRGRSLVSDADDSLLHFLLCVCSSDVVCRPLSLTCRTHNNQRPEEMRRFSRGDRDFMTRVTPPLQLTCLTVTPDVT
;
A
#
# COMPACT_ATOMS: atom_id res chain seq x y z
N MET A 1 5.41 4.81 22.89
CA MET A 1 5.92 4.35 24.21
C MET A 1 7.17 3.55 23.99
N GLN A 2 8.34 4.02 24.46
CA GLN A 2 9.57 3.22 24.43
C GLN A 2 9.41 2.08 25.43
N SER A 3 9.22 0.86 24.93
CA SER A 3 9.28 -0.36 25.74
C SER A 3 10.66 -0.44 26.37
N SER A 4 10.75 -0.21 27.69
CA SER A 4 11.99 -0.34 28.44
C SER A 4 12.46 -1.80 28.37
N VAL A 5 13.52 -2.07 27.61
CA VAL A 5 14.09 -3.41 27.52
C VAL A 5 14.61 -3.82 28.88
N ARG A 6 13.96 -4.82 29.50
CA ARG A 6 14.33 -5.31 30.83
C ARG A 6 15.60 -6.13 30.77
N LEU A 7 16.60 -5.72 31.55
CA LEU A 7 17.83 -6.48 31.76
C LEU A 7 17.55 -7.64 32.74
N LYS A 8 17.85 -8.88 32.35
CA LYS A 8 17.73 -10.08 33.18
C LYS A 8 19.12 -10.59 33.56
N LYS A 9 19.25 -11.17 34.75
CA LYS A 9 20.48 -11.86 35.21
C LYS A 9 20.33 -13.37 35.05
N ALA A 10 21.36 -14.02 34.53
CA ALA A 10 21.41 -15.49 34.46
C ALA A 10 21.77 -16.09 35.82
N ARG A 11 21.35 -17.34 36.05
CA ARG A 11 21.76 -18.14 37.23
C ARG A 11 22.76 -19.20 36.80
N VAL A 12 23.84 -19.38 37.56
CA VAL A 12 24.81 -20.44 37.27
C VAL A 12 24.37 -21.74 37.94
N ILE A 13 24.31 -22.84 37.18
CA ILE A 13 23.89 -24.16 37.67
C ILE A 13 24.78 -25.29 37.11
N SER A 14 24.64 -26.49 37.68
CA SER A 14 25.08 -27.74 37.04
C SER A 14 23.85 -28.52 36.56
N TYR A 15 24.00 -29.24 35.45
CA TYR A 15 22.91 -29.99 34.82
C TYR A 15 23.44 -31.29 34.20
N GLN A 16 22.71 -32.38 34.36
CA GLN A 16 23.01 -33.66 33.72
C GLN A 16 21.79 -34.11 32.93
N GLY A 17 22.01 -34.56 31.69
CA GLY A 17 20.92 -34.98 30.82
C GLY A 17 21.40 -35.66 29.54
N MET A 18 20.47 -35.97 28.65
CA MET A 18 20.75 -36.58 27.36
C MET A 18 20.47 -35.60 26.22
N VAL A 19 21.41 -35.45 25.29
CA VAL A 19 21.19 -34.69 24.06
C VAL A 19 20.13 -35.42 23.24
N THR A 20 19.01 -34.78 22.96
CA THR A 20 17.88 -35.39 22.23
C THR A 20 17.80 -34.92 20.79
N GLU A 21 18.29 -33.73 20.48
CA GLU A 21 18.25 -33.14 19.14
C GLU A 21 19.48 -32.25 18.91
N VAL A 22 19.99 -32.26 17.67
CA VAL A 22 20.99 -31.30 17.19
C VAL A 22 20.27 -30.27 16.34
N VAL A 23 20.08 -29.07 16.87
CA VAL A 23 19.35 -27.99 16.18
C VAL A 23 20.21 -27.37 15.08
N SER A 24 21.46 -27.08 15.43
CA SER A 24 22.46 -26.60 14.48
C SER A 24 23.87 -26.85 15.05
N GLU A 25 24.57 -27.82 14.47
CA GLU A 25 25.95 -28.17 14.86
C GLU A 25 26.88 -26.95 14.71
N GLY A 26 26.80 -26.26 13.56
CA GLY A 26 27.60 -25.07 13.25
C GLY A 26 27.33 -23.84 14.09
N ALA A 27 26.12 -23.71 14.65
CA ALA A 27 25.79 -22.66 15.61
C ALA A 27 25.98 -23.13 17.07
N GLY A 28 26.41 -24.37 17.31
CA GLY A 28 26.56 -24.93 18.64
C GLY A 28 25.24 -25.00 19.43
N LEU A 29 24.12 -25.27 18.75
CA LEU A 29 22.78 -25.35 19.34
C LEU A 29 22.25 -26.78 19.39
N TYR A 30 21.82 -27.20 20.57
CA TYR A 30 21.35 -28.55 20.88
C TYR A 30 20.10 -28.51 21.78
N VAL A 31 19.36 -29.61 21.86
CA VAL A 31 18.30 -29.83 22.85
C VAL A 31 18.68 -30.99 23.76
N VAL A 32 18.48 -30.82 25.06
CA VAL A 32 18.70 -31.80 26.12
C VAL A 32 17.35 -32.16 26.76
N ASP A 33 17.11 -33.46 26.95
CA ASP A 33 15.91 -34.04 27.57
C ASP A 33 14.57 -33.59 26.94
N ARG A 34 14.59 -33.20 25.65
CA ARG A 34 13.44 -32.64 24.89
C ARG A 34 12.81 -31.37 25.47
N LYS A 35 13.43 -30.77 26.49
CA LYS A 35 12.84 -29.66 27.25
C LYS A 35 13.75 -28.44 27.36
N VAL A 36 15.07 -28.65 27.31
CA VAL A 36 16.06 -27.62 27.61
C VAL A 36 16.95 -27.40 26.40
N GLY A 37 17.09 -26.16 25.93
CA GLY A 37 18.05 -25.84 24.90
C GLY A 37 19.46 -25.67 25.48
N LEU A 38 20.48 -26.02 24.70
CA LEU A 38 21.90 -25.89 25.05
C LEU A 38 22.64 -25.10 23.97
N CYS A 39 23.34 -24.05 24.38
CA CYS A 39 24.16 -23.20 23.51
C CYS A 39 25.63 -23.27 23.93
N LEU A 40 26.49 -23.74 23.03
CA LEU A 40 27.93 -23.90 23.22
C LEU A 40 28.76 -22.88 22.43
N ALA A 41 28.12 -21.92 21.75
CA ALA A 41 28.76 -20.97 20.84
C ALA A 41 29.75 -20.00 21.51
N TYR A 42 29.66 -19.83 22.84
CA TYR A 42 30.54 -18.95 23.62
C TYR A 42 31.84 -19.64 24.08
N GLN A 43 32.03 -20.91 23.72
CA GLN A 43 33.25 -21.67 23.95
C GLN A 43 34.02 -21.90 22.64
N PRO A 44 35.34 -22.20 22.69
CA PRO A 44 36.07 -22.67 21.54
C PRO A 44 35.43 -23.92 20.93
N SER A 45 35.59 -24.10 19.62
CA SER A 45 35.04 -25.24 18.89
C SER A 45 35.47 -26.57 19.52
N LEU A 46 34.49 -27.43 19.79
CA LEU A 46 34.73 -28.75 20.37
C LEU A 46 35.53 -29.61 19.39
N ARG A 47 36.45 -30.44 19.92
CA ARG A 47 37.19 -31.44 19.12
C ARG A 47 36.27 -32.53 18.55
N ARG A 48 35.13 -32.78 19.22
CA ARG A 48 34.07 -33.69 18.81
C ARG A 48 32.73 -32.99 18.98
N THR A 49 31.85 -33.11 17.99
CA THR A 49 30.49 -32.58 18.06
C THR A 49 29.55 -33.53 18.79
N LEU A 50 28.55 -32.95 19.48
CA LEU A 50 27.55 -33.70 20.23
C LEU A 50 26.52 -34.29 19.27
N ARG A 51 26.03 -35.48 19.61
CA ARG A 51 25.02 -36.18 18.82
C ARG A 51 23.79 -36.45 19.67
N ALA A 52 22.64 -36.57 19.02
CA ALA A 52 21.45 -37.10 19.67
C ALA A 52 21.75 -38.49 20.26
N GLY A 53 21.50 -38.68 21.55
CA GLY A 53 21.81 -39.86 22.35
C GLY A 53 23.07 -39.73 23.23
N ASP A 54 23.88 -38.68 23.09
CA ASP A 54 25.01 -38.44 24.00
C ASP A 54 24.49 -38.02 25.39
N CYS A 55 24.94 -38.69 26.45
CA CYS A 55 24.71 -38.27 27.84
C CYS A 55 25.78 -37.24 28.23
N VAL A 56 25.34 -36.09 28.72
CA VAL A 56 26.21 -34.94 29.05
C VAL A 56 26.03 -34.51 30.50
N GLU A 57 27.13 -34.11 31.10
CA GLU A 57 27.22 -33.47 32.41
C GLU A 57 27.82 -32.08 32.20
N LEU A 58 27.10 -31.05 32.65
CA LEU A 58 27.40 -29.64 32.47
C LEU A 58 27.62 -29.02 33.85
N HIS A 59 28.74 -28.32 34.03
CA HIS A 59 29.00 -27.54 35.25
C HIS A 59 29.21 -26.07 34.92
N ASN A 60 28.84 -25.21 35.86
CA ASN A 60 28.94 -23.76 35.78
C ASN A 60 28.31 -23.17 34.51
N VAL A 61 27.17 -23.72 34.07
CA VAL A 61 26.43 -23.21 32.90
C VAL A 61 25.43 -22.14 33.30
N HIS A 62 25.21 -21.17 32.42
CA HIS A 62 24.26 -20.09 32.64
C HIS A 62 22.86 -20.56 32.26
N PHE A 63 21.94 -20.57 33.22
CA PHE A 63 20.52 -20.77 33.04
C PHE A 63 19.84 -19.45 32.67
N LEU A 64 19.22 -19.42 31.50
CA LEU A 64 18.45 -18.30 30.98
C LEU A 64 17.00 -18.70 30.74
N TYR A 65 16.08 -17.85 31.22
CA TYR A 65 14.65 -18.01 31.00
C TYR A 65 14.15 -17.04 29.92
N GLN A 66 13.63 -17.61 28.83
CA GLN A 66 13.13 -16.95 27.62
C GLN A 66 14.11 -15.90 27.07
N PRO A 67 15.35 -16.28 26.68
CA PRO A 67 16.29 -15.34 26.08
C PRO A 67 15.89 -14.92 24.66
N CYS A 68 15.18 -15.77 23.92
CA CYS A 68 14.67 -15.51 22.58
C CYS A 68 13.23 -16.06 22.47
N PRO A 69 12.27 -15.33 21.90
CA PRO A 69 10.89 -15.82 21.74
C PRO A 69 10.77 -17.00 20.77
N ASP A 70 11.76 -17.18 19.87
CA ASP A 70 11.76 -18.18 18.80
C ASP A 70 12.46 -19.50 19.18
N PHE A 71 12.83 -19.66 20.46
CA PHE A 71 13.50 -20.83 21.02
C PHE A 71 12.78 -21.37 22.25
N LEU A 72 13.25 -22.52 22.76
CA LEU A 72 12.74 -23.12 24.00
C LEU A 72 12.80 -22.12 25.18
N PRO A 73 11.82 -22.14 26.10
CA PRO A 73 11.78 -21.21 27.22
C PRO A 73 12.99 -21.30 28.16
N ILE A 74 13.70 -22.42 28.18
CA ILE A 74 14.88 -22.63 29.02
C ILE A 74 16.09 -22.87 28.12
N MET A 75 17.12 -22.05 28.28
CA MET A 75 18.40 -22.19 27.58
C MET A 75 19.55 -22.27 28.59
N LEU A 76 20.39 -23.30 28.46
CA LEU A 76 21.68 -23.43 29.14
C LEU A 76 22.78 -22.93 28.20
N CYS A 77 23.55 -21.94 28.63
CA CYS A 77 24.63 -21.37 27.82
C CYS A 77 25.97 -21.57 28.52
N ALA A 78 26.94 -22.16 27.79
CA ALA A 78 28.27 -22.43 28.33
C ALA A 78 29.22 -21.25 28.05
N CYS A 79 29.89 -20.75 29.09
CA CYS A 79 30.93 -19.72 29.02
C CYS A 79 32.33 -20.35 29.16
N LEU A 80 33.41 -19.57 29.22
CA LEU A 80 34.77 -20.09 29.40
C LEU A 80 35.01 -20.76 30.77
N ARG A 81 34.20 -20.45 31.80
CA ARG A 81 34.22 -21.15 33.11
C ARG A 81 33.36 -22.42 33.14
N SER A 82 32.56 -22.66 32.11
CA SER A 82 31.69 -23.84 32.04
C SER A 82 32.47 -25.06 31.58
N SER A 83 32.16 -26.23 32.13
CA SER A 83 32.73 -27.50 31.66
C SER A 83 31.64 -28.42 31.15
N LEU A 84 31.91 -29.09 30.02
CA LEU A 84 31.05 -30.11 29.44
C LEU A 84 31.79 -31.44 29.43
N ARG A 85 31.18 -32.47 30.01
CA ARG A 85 31.67 -33.85 30.00
C ARG A 85 30.64 -34.76 29.35
N VAL A 86 31.06 -35.57 28.39
CA VAL A 86 30.23 -36.64 27.85
C VAL A 86 30.41 -37.87 28.74
N THR A 87 29.33 -38.30 29.40
CA THR A 87 29.30 -39.44 30.34
C THR A 87 28.85 -40.73 29.69
N GLY A 88 28.18 -40.65 28.53
CA GLY A 88 27.77 -41.78 27.72
C GLY A 88 27.65 -41.39 26.26
N PHE A 89 28.10 -42.26 25.35
CA PHE A 89 28.07 -41.98 23.92
C PHE A 89 26.78 -42.50 23.29
N SER A 90 26.29 -41.76 22.28
CA SER A 90 25.15 -42.16 21.47
C SER A 90 25.39 -43.51 20.79
N ARG A 91 24.34 -44.33 20.77
CA ARG A 91 24.29 -45.61 20.04
C ARG A 91 23.86 -45.43 18.58
N VAL A 92 23.46 -44.23 18.19
CA VAL A 92 23.03 -43.91 16.82
C VAL A 92 24.27 -43.62 15.97
N GLY A 93 24.36 -44.28 14.79
CA GLY A 93 25.43 -44.03 13.82
C GLY A 93 25.48 -42.55 13.42
N ALA A 94 26.66 -42.05 13.05
CA ALA A 94 26.78 -40.67 12.56
C ALA A 94 25.79 -40.47 11.39
N PRO A 95 24.94 -39.43 11.40
CA PRO A 95 24.19 -39.09 10.19
C PRO A 95 25.19 -38.93 9.04
N GLN A 96 24.83 -39.39 7.84
CA GLN A 96 25.61 -39.05 6.65
C GLN A 96 25.74 -37.53 6.63
N ARG A 97 26.96 -37.03 6.39
CA ARG A 97 27.22 -35.59 6.24
C ARG A 97 26.51 -35.14 4.97
N ASP A 98 25.22 -34.86 5.06
CA ASP A 98 24.52 -34.10 4.05
C ASP A 98 25.26 -32.77 3.92
N SER A 99 25.63 -32.45 2.68
CA SER A 99 26.44 -31.31 2.25
C SER A 99 26.60 -30.23 3.32
N THR A 100 27.81 -30.10 3.89
CA THR A 100 28.17 -29.00 4.80
C THR A 100 27.65 -27.70 4.21
N CYS A 101 26.74 -27.04 4.91
CA CYS A 101 26.26 -25.73 4.50
C CYS A 101 27.48 -24.83 4.30
N PRO A 102 27.60 -24.11 3.17
CA PRO A 102 28.68 -23.16 2.97
C PRO A 102 28.57 -22.07 4.05
N GLY A 103 29.39 -22.18 5.11
CA GLY A 103 29.40 -21.28 6.27
C GLY A 103 29.16 -21.94 7.64
N ASP A 104 29.29 -23.25 7.75
CA ASP A 104 29.42 -23.95 9.03
C ASP A 104 30.46 -23.26 9.95
N GLY A 105 30.06 -22.91 11.18
CA GLY A 105 30.91 -22.19 12.14
C GLY A 105 31.08 -20.67 11.92
N ALA A 106 30.44 -20.05 10.92
CA ALA A 106 30.53 -18.60 10.69
C ALA A 106 29.87 -17.77 11.81
N LEU A 107 28.69 -18.18 12.28
CA LEU A 107 27.95 -17.45 13.33
C LEU A 107 28.71 -17.41 14.67
N PRO A 108 29.25 -18.53 15.20
CA PRO A 108 30.09 -18.48 16.40
C PRO A 108 31.32 -17.58 16.24
N ARG A 109 31.96 -17.55 15.06
CA ARG A 109 33.11 -16.65 14.82
C ARG A 109 32.71 -15.19 14.91
N LEU A 110 31.62 -14.79 14.24
CA LEU A 110 31.09 -13.42 14.28
C LEU A 110 30.60 -13.04 15.69
N LEU A 111 29.98 -13.97 16.40
CA LEU A 111 29.60 -13.83 17.81
C LEU A 111 30.80 -13.43 18.68
N LEU A 112 31.90 -14.17 18.56
CA LEU A 112 33.11 -13.97 19.35
C LEU A 112 33.85 -12.69 18.95
N GLU A 113 33.90 -12.38 17.65
CA GLU A 113 34.55 -11.18 17.13
C GLU A 113 33.84 -9.90 17.58
N LYS A 114 32.50 -9.88 17.50
CA LYS A 114 31.67 -8.70 17.84
C LYS A 114 31.17 -8.69 19.28
N ASN A 115 31.51 -9.70 20.08
CA ASN A 115 31.09 -9.88 21.47
C ASN A 115 29.57 -9.69 21.70
N MET A 116 28.75 -10.35 20.87
CA MET A 116 27.30 -10.17 20.91
C MET A 116 26.61 -10.91 22.05
N GLY A 117 25.47 -10.35 22.48
CA GLY A 117 24.60 -10.96 23.47
C GLY A 117 23.90 -12.22 22.95
N VAL A 118 23.44 -13.04 23.89
CA VAL A 118 22.85 -14.36 23.59
C VAL A 118 21.49 -14.26 22.93
N SER A 119 20.71 -13.23 23.26
CA SER A 119 19.40 -13.00 22.65
C SER A 119 19.53 -12.69 21.16
N GLU A 120 20.47 -11.81 20.82
CA GLU A 120 20.81 -11.43 19.45
C GLU A 120 21.37 -12.62 18.67
N TYR A 121 22.26 -13.40 19.31
CA TYR A 121 22.81 -14.60 18.71
C TYR A 121 21.74 -15.66 18.38
N LEU A 122 20.90 -16.00 19.36
CA LEU A 122 19.83 -16.97 19.17
C LEU A 122 18.88 -16.52 18.07
N TRP A 123 18.43 -15.25 18.10
CA TRP A 123 17.57 -14.72 17.02
C TRP A 123 18.23 -14.84 15.64
N THR A 124 19.53 -14.55 15.54
CA THR A 124 20.30 -14.71 14.29
C THR A 124 20.34 -16.17 13.82
N CYS A 125 20.55 -17.13 14.73
CA CYS A 125 20.53 -18.55 14.40
C CYS A 125 19.15 -19.01 13.92
N HIS A 126 18.07 -18.58 14.58
CA HIS A 126 16.71 -18.87 14.14
C HIS A 126 16.46 -18.32 12.73
N LEU A 127 16.81 -17.05 12.52
CA LEU A 127 16.66 -16.37 11.23
C LEU A 127 17.44 -17.10 10.13
N SER A 128 18.68 -17.53 10.41
CA SER A 128 19.51 -18.29 9.48
C SER A 128 18.84 -19.60 9.04
N SER A 129 18.27 -20.36 9.99
CA SER A 129 17.53 -21.59 9.69
C SER A 129 16.29 -21.32 8.84
N ARG A 130 15.57 -20.22 9.09
CA ARG A 130 14.36 -19.86 8.33
C ARG A 130 14.71 -19.39 6.92
N LEU A 131 15.71 -18.52 6.78
CA LEU A 131 16.21 -18.04 5.48
C LEU A 131 16.76 -19.19 4.62
N SER A 132 17.39 -20.19 5.23
CA SER A 132 17.90 -21.36 4.49
C SER A 132 16.79 -22.19 3.86
N ARG A 133 15.59 -22.16 4.45
CA ARG A 133 14.40 -22.86 3.92
C ARG A 133 13.62 -22.01 2.93
N SER A 134 13.64 -20.69 3.10
CA SER A 134 12.84 -19.80 2.27
C SER A 134 13.58 -19.28 1.04
N LEU A 135 14.90 -19.15 1.05
CA LEU A 135 15.67 -18.71 -0.12
C LEU A 135 16.01 -19.91 -1.01
N SER A 136 15.76 -19.79 -2.32
CA SER A 136 16.08 -20.89 -3.24
C SER A 136 17.60 -21.03 -3.46
N PRO A 137 18.10 -22.23 -3.78
CA PRO A 137 19.52 -22.45 -4.08
C PRO A 137 20.06 -21.56 -5.20
N SER A 138 19.22 -21.19 -6.18
CA SER A 138 19.58 -20.27 -7.27
C SER A 138 19.88 -18.84 -6.79
N VAL A 139 19.22 -18.36 -5.74
CA VAL A 139 19.51 -17.06 -5.10
C VAL A 139 20.81 -17.13 -4.29
N LEU A 140 21.13 -18.32 -3.77
CA LEU A 140 22.32 -18.59 -2.98
C LEU A 140 23.57 -18.97 -3.81
N GLN A 141 23.44 -19.13 -5.14
CA GLN A 141 24.55 -19.47 -6.05
C GLN A 141 25.66 -18.41 -6.08
N GLN A 142 25.39 -17.18 -5.62
CA GLN A 142 26.38 -16.11 -5.50
C GLN A 142 26.94 -16.06 -4.07
N GLN A 143 28.02 -16.81 -3.78
CA GLN A 143 29.04 -16.62 -2.70
C GLN A 143 28.61 -16.19 -1.27
N HIS A 144 27.32 -16.06 -0.97
CA HIS A 144 26.79 -15.47 0.25
C HIS A 144 26.21 -16.56 1.12
N CYS A 145 26.89 -16.83 2.23
CA CYS A 145 26.38 -17.70 3.26
C CYS A 145 25.13 -17.08 3.91
N VAL A 146 24.05 -17.86 4.06
CA VAL A 146 22.82 -17.46 4.77
C VAL A 146 23.13 -16.96 6.19
N CYS A 147 24.14 -17.52 6.86
CA CYS A 147 24.61 -17.04 8.17
C CYS A 147 25.06 -15.57 8.15
N VAL A 148 25.76 -15.15 7.09
CA VAL A 148 26.23 -13.76 6.95
C VAL A 148 25.05 -12.83 6.67
N LEU A 149 24.07 -13.28 5.89
CA LEU A 149 22.84 -12.51 5.63
C LEU A 149 22.03 -12.32 6.93
N SER A 150 21.84 -13.39 7.72
CA SER A 150 21.17 -13.30 9.01
C SER A 150 21.92 -12.38 9.97
N TRP A 151 23.25 -12.38 9.96
CA TRP A 151 24.06 -11.49 10.79
C TRP A 151 23.87 -10.02 10.41
N ARG A 152 23.95 -9.70 9.11
CA ARG A 152 23.71 -8.33 8.60
C ARG A 152 22.30 -7.83 8.95
N LEU A 153 21.31 -8.72 8.90
CA LEU A 153 19.94 -8.41 9.32
C LEU A 153 19.85 -8.10 10.80
N MET A 154 20.51 -8.88 11.65
CA MET A 154 20.58 -8.63 13.08
C MET A 154 21.22 -7.27 13.36
N GLU A 155 22.35 -6.96 12.73
CA GLU A 155 23.00 -5.64 12.85
C GLU A 155 22.08 -4.50 12.41
N PHE A 156 21.27 -4.72 11.36
CA PHE A 156 20.27 -3.76 10.91
C PHE A 156 19.15 -3.54 11.94
N VAL A 157 18.55 -4.62 12.44
CA VAL A 157 17.43 -4.54 13.40
C VAL A 157 17.87 -3.91 14.72
N TRP A 158 19.12 -4.12 15.16
CA TRP A 158 19.68 -3.59 16.40
C TRP A 158 20.60 -2.37 16.24
N ARG A 159 20.49 -1.63 15.12
CA ARG A 159 21.27 -0.39 14.89
C ARG A 159 21.16 0.55 16.10
N GLY A 160 22.30 1.02 16.61
CA GLY A 160 22.38 2.01 17.69
C GLY A 160 22.62 1.45 19.10
N ARG A 161 22.58 0.11 19.30
CA ARG A 161 23.18 -0.48 20.50
C ARG A 161 24.67 -0.70 20.25
N GLY A 162 25.50 0.18 20.80
CA GLY A 162 26.96 0.05 20.70
C GLY A 162 27.39 -1.38 21.07
N GLY A 163 28.22 -1.97 20.22
CA GLY A 163 28.79 -3.30 20.48
C GLY A 163 29.41 -3.32 21.87
N ARG A 164 29.30 -4.46 22.57
CA ARG A 164 30.03 -4.62 23.83
C ARG A 164 31.53 -4.47 23.52
N GLY A 165 32.29 -3.90 24.46
CA GLY A 165 33.75 -3.85 24.35
C GLY A 165 34.34 -5.24 24.08
N ARG A 166 35.59 -5.30 23.62
CA ARG A 166 36.26 -6.58 23.34
C ARG A 166 36.14 -7.53 24.53
N ARG A 167 35.80 -8.80 24.25
CA ARG A 167 35.68 -9.85 25.28
C ARG A 167 37.04 -10.09 25.95
N ASP A 168 37.14 -9.85 27.26
CA ASP A 168 38.31 -10.22 28.04
C ASP A 168 38.17 -11.66 28.55
N ILE A 169 38.96 -12.55 27.96
CA ILE A 169 38.92 -13.97 28.29
C ILE A 169 39.54 -14.28 29.66
N TYR A 170 40.49 -13.48 30.14
CA TYR A 170 41.15 -13.70 31.42
C TYR A 170 40.24 -13.29 32.56
N SER A 171 39.62 -12.11 32.44
CA SER A 171 38.58 -11.68 33.39
C SER A 171 37.43 -12.67 33.45
N GLU A 172 36.96 -13.16 32.30
CA GLU A 172 35.87 -14.14 32.25
C GLU A 172 36.23 -15.44 32.99
N MET A 173 37.47 -15.91 32.86
CA MET A 173 37.93 -17.17 33.45
C MET A 173 38.27 -17.04 34.94
N LEU A 174 38.85 -15.91 35.37
CA LEU A 174 39.52 -15.79 36.66
C LEU A 174 38.81 -14.88 37.67
N GLU A 175 38.05 -13.88 37.23
CA GLU A 175 37.47 -12.90 38.16
C GLU A 175 36.29 -13.44 38.98
N GLU A 176 36.19 -12.93 40.21
CA GLU A 176 35.04 -13.11 41.09
C GLU A 176 34.53 -11.74 41.58
N PRO A 177 33.23 -11.41 41.39
CA PRO A 177 32.18 -12.25 40.80
C PRO A 177 32.37 -12.46 39.29
N HIS A 178 31.99 -13.65 38.80
CA HIS A 178 32.13 -14.00 37.38
C HIS A 178 31.39 -13.01 36.47
N THR A 179 32.13 -12.40 35.54
CA THR A 179 31.59 -11.51 34.52
C THR A 179 31.78 -12.13 33.14
N CYS A 180 30.69 -12.28 32.38
CA CYS A 180 30.75 -12.78 31.01
C CYS A 180 29.57 -12.29 30.18
N PRO A 181 29.58 -12.47 28.84
CA PRO A 181 28.48 -12.06 27.97
C PRO A 181 27.11 -12.67 28.34
N LEU A 182 27.12 -13.81 29.04
CA LEU A 182 25.92 -14.56 29.44
C LEU A 182 25.37 -14.16 30.82
N THR A 183 26.14 -13.43 31.63
CA THR A 183 25.75 -13.06 33.01
C THR A 183 24.49 -12.17 33.03
N GLN A 184 24.37 -11.31 32.03
CA GLN A 184 23.22 -10.41 31.84
C GLN A 184 22.78 -10.44 30.39
N TYR A 185 21.47 -10.59 30.18
CA TYR A 185 20.85 -10.61 28.86
C TYR A 185 19.61 -9.71 28.82
N SER A 186 19.30 -9.23 27.62
CA SER A 186 18.16 -8.35 27.38
C SER A 186 17.21 -9.05 26.43
N VAL A 187 15.90 -8.97 26.70
CA VAL A 187 14.89 -9.59 25.84
C VAL A 187 14.04 -8.46 25.28
N ASP A 188 14.10 -8.27 23.97
CA ASP A 188 13.23 -7.32 23.29
C ASP A 188 11.95 -8.05 22.85
N PRO A 189 10.80 -7.80 23.51
CA PRO A 189 9.54 -8.41 23.09
C PRO A 189 9.05 -7.88 21.74
N ALA A 190 9.57 -6.74 21.27
CA ALA A 190 9.21 -6.11 20.00
C ALA A 190 10.16 -6.51 18.85
N VAL A 191 11.07 -7.48 19.06
CA VAL A 191 11.92 -8.00 17.99
C VAL A 191 11.08 -8.49 16.82
N SER A 192 11.48 -8.11 15.60
CA SER A 192 10.77 -8.53 14.39
C SER A 192 10.79 -10.03 14.19
N GLN A 193 9.66 -10.57 13.75
CA GLN A 193 9.46 -11.96 13.38
C GLN A 193 9.62 -12.12 11.87
N TYR A 194 10.45 -13.08 11.47
CA TYR A 194 10.59 -13.44 10.06
C TYR A 194 9.41 -14.31 9.59
N ILE A 195 8.86 -13.96 8.44
CA ILE A 195 7.83 -14.74 7.75
C ILE A 195 8.25 -14.97 6.29
N SER A 196 7.97 -16.16 5.75
CA SER A 196 8.13 -16.42 4.32
C SER A 196 6.99 -15.80 3.51
N VAL A 197 7.21 -15.56 2.22
CA VAL A 197 6.19 -14.99 1.34
C VAL A 197 4.97 -15.91 1.25
N SER A 198 5.17 -17.23 1.17
CA SER A 198 4.05 -18.19 1.09
C SER A 198 3.22 -18.26 2.37
N GLU A 199 3.85 -18.21 3.56
CA GLU A 199 3.15 -18.18 4.85
C GLU A 199 2.33 -16.90 4.99
N LEU A 200 2.89 -15.75 4.59
CA LEU A 200 2.18 -14.48 4.60
C LEU A 200 0.93 -14.50 3.71
N CYS A 201 1.11 -14.87 2.43
CA CYS A 201 0.00 -14.92 1.48
C CYS A 201 -1.10 -15.88 1.94
N ARG A 202 -0.73 -17.06 2.44
CA ARG A 202 -1.68 -18.04 2.97
C ARG A 202 -2.47 -17.51 4.17
N SER A 203 -1.80 -16.81 5.09
CA SER A 203 -2.46 -16.20 6.24
C SER A 203 -3.45 -15.13 5.79
N LEU A 204 -3.05 -14.22 4.90
CA LEU A 204 -3.93 -13.15 4.42
C LEU A 204 -5.15 -13.69 3.66
N LEU A 205 -4.96 -14.74 2.84
CA LEU A 205 -6.05 -15.39 2.11
C LEU A 205 -7.00 -16.16 3.05
N SER A 206 -6.47 -16.87 4.04
CA SER A 206 -7.26 -17.58 5.06
C SER A 206 -8.06 -16.63 5.94
N ASP A 207 -7.46 -15.49 6.31
CA ASP A 207 -8.09 -14.51 7.19
C ASP A 207 -9.05 -13.57 6.44
N CYS A 208 -8.99 -13.57 5.10
CA CYS A 208 -9.73 -12.66 4.25
C CYS A 208 -11.21 -12.60 4.61
N TRP A 209 -11.92 -13.73 4.56
CA TRP A 209 -13.37 -13.78 4.80
C TRP A 209 -13.74 -14.24 6.22
N SER A 210 -12.84 -14.93 6.93
CA SER A 210 -13.09 -15.42 8.29
C SER A 210 -13.03 -14.31 9.35
N SER A 211 -12.28 -13.24 9.09
CA SER A 211 -12.09 -12.13 10.04
C SER A 211 -13.15 -11.02 9.96
N VAL A 212 -14.17 -11.15 9.10
CA VAL A 212 -15.12 -10.07 8.83
C VAL A 212 -16.56 -10.56 8.83
N SER A 213 -17.42 -9.84 9.56
CA SER A 213 -18.87 -9.98 9.42
C SER A 213 -19.37 -9.05 8.30
N LEU A 214 -20.24 -9.54 7.40
CA LEU A 214 -20.81 -8.71 6.33
C LEU A 214 -21.59 -7.49 6.89
N SER A 215 -22.21 -7.63 8.06
CA SER A 215 -22.91 -6.52 8.72
C SER A 215 -21.97 -5.37 9.11
N SER A 216 -20.70 -5.68 9.41
CA SER A 216 -19.69 -4.67 9.78
C SER A 216 -19.15 -3.87 8.59
N LEU A 217 -19.37 -4.35 7.35
CA LEU A 217 -18.97 -3.67 6.12
C LEU A 217 -20.00 -2.64 5.65
N LEU A 218 -21.20 -2.67 6.21
CA LEU A 218 -22.27 -1.73 5.89
C LEU A 218 -22.19 -0.50 6.80
N PRO A 219 -22.71 0.67 6.34
CA PRO A 219 -22.85 1.83 7.21
C PRO A 219 -23.77 1.51 8.40
N PRO A 220 -23.72 2.30 9.49
CA PRO A 220 -24.57 2.11 10.68
C PRO A 220 -26.07 1.95 10.36
N ASP A 221 -26.53 2.58 9.28
CA ASP A 221 -27.92 2.54 8.80
C ASP A 221 -28.20 1.38 7.84
N GLY A 222 -27.35 0.35 7.81
CA GLY A 222 -27.40 -0.75 6.85
C GLY A 222 -28.75 -1.47 6.79
N SER A 223 -29.53 -1.46 7.87
CA SER A 223 -30.88 -2.03 7.95
C SER A 223 -31.93 -1.30 7.10
N SER A 224 -31.68 -0.05 6.73
CA SER A 224 -32.57 0.78 5.90
C SER A 224 -32.27 0.69 4.39
N LEU A 225 -31.16 0.05 4.02
CA LEU A 225 -30.71 -0.07 2.64
C LEU A 225 -31.54 -1.09 1.87
N THR A 226 -31.92 -0.73 0.63
CA THR A 226 -32.59 -1.62 -0.31
C THR A 226 -31.69 -2.77 -0.76
N ARG A 227 -32.27 -3.80 -1.40
CA ARG A 227 -31.50 -4.91 -2.00
C ARG A 227 -30.40 -4.40 -2.94
N SER A 228 -30.70 -3.40 -3.76
CA SER A 228 -29.69 -2.85 -4.68
C SER A 228 -28.55 -2.15 -3.92
N GLU A 229 -28.86 -1.39 -2.88
CA GLU A 229 -27.88 -0.64 -2.10
C GLU A 229 -26.99 -1.55 -1.25
N ILE A 230 -27.57 -2.55 -0.57
CA ILE A 230 -26.80 -3.53 0.23
C ILE A 230 -25.80 -4.28 -0.65
N ASN A 231 -26.26 -4.87 -1.75
CA ASN A 231 -25.38 -5.67 -2.60
C ASN A 231 -24.32 -4.80 -3.30
N SER A 232 -24.63 -3.54 -3.59
CA SER A 232 -23.64 -2.59 -4.13
C SER A 232 -22.60 -2.18 -3.09
N ALA A 233 -23.02 -1.95 -1.83
CA ALA A 233 -22.12 -1.60 -0.74
C ALA A 233 -21.19 -2.77 -0.35
N LEU A 234 -21.68 -4.01 -0.42
CA LEU A 234 -20.87 -5.21 -0.14
C LEU A 234 -20.01 -5.66 -1.32
N ALA A 235 -20.27 -5.17 -2.53
CA ALA A 235 -19.61 -5.63 -3.75
C ALA A 235 -18.08 -5.54 -3.68
N TRP A 236 -17.56 -4.56 -2.94
CA TRP A 236 -16.15 -4.46 -2.63
C TRP A 236 -15.90 -3.93 -1.22
N SER A 237 -14.90 -4.51 -0.57
CA SER A 237 -14.34 -3.98 0.67
C SER A 237 -12.83 -4.25 0.70
N PHE A 238 -12.13 -3.62 1.62
CA PHE A 238 -10.69 -3.84 1.78
C PHE A 238 -10.29 -3.83 3.24
N ARG A 239 -9.10 -4.36 3.49
CA ARG A 239 -8.41 -4.29 4.78
C ARG A 239 -6.94 -3.97 4.51
N THR A 240 -6.41 -3.02 5.26
CA THR A 240 -4.99 -2.76 5.34
C THR A 240 -4.50 -3.08 6.75
N SER A 241 -3.30 -3.61 6.85
CA SER A 241 -2.65 -3.86 8.15
C SER A 241 -1.16 -3.56 8.04
N LEU A 242 -0.64 -2.81 9.02
CA LEU A 242 0.75 -2.41 9.03
C LEU A 242 1.60 -3.49 9.70
N SER A 243 2.69 -3.89 9.05
CA SER A 243 3.66 -4.86 9.60
C SER A 243 4.23 -4.51 10.97
N SER A 244 4.29 -3.21 11.34
CA SER A 244 4.81 -2.75 12.62
C SER A 244 3.76 -2.63 13.73
N ASP A 245 2.47 -2.79 13.43
CA ASP A 245 1.39 -2.72 14.42
C ASP A 245 0.42 -3.93 14.30
N PRO A 246 0.85 -5.10 14.80
CA PRO A 246 0.01 -6.30 14.80
C PRO A 246 -1.17 -6.24 15.78
N GLN A 247 -1.29 -5.22 16.64
CA GLN A 247 -2.34 -5.13 17.66
C GLN A 247 -3.71 -4.76 17.07
N ASN A 248 -3.75 -4.03 15.95
CA ASN A 248 -5.00 -3.67 15.25
C ASN A 248 -5.64 -4.84 14.48
N SER A 249 -5.20 -6.08 14.73
CA SER A 249 -5.65 -7.27 14.01
C SER A 249 -5.74 -8.47 14.97
N PRO A 250 -6.76 -8.51 15.85
CA PRO A 250 -6.87 -9.52 16.92
C PRO A 250 -6.78 -10.97 16.41
N HIS A 251 -7.34 -11.27 15.23
CA HIS A 251 -7.29 -12.60 14.62
C HIS A 251 -5.96 -12.96 13.95
N LEU A 252 -5.24 -11.98 13.39
CA LEU A 252 -3.90 -12.20 12.79
C LEU A 252 -2.83 -12.42 13.88
N GLY A 253 -3.07 -11.88 15.08
CA GLY A 253 -2.19 -12.06 16.24
C GLY A 253 -2.20 -13.49 16.81
N GLU A 254 -3.23 -14.29 16.52
CA GLU A 254 -3.28 -15.71 16.89
C GLU A 254 -2.50 -16.61 15.92
N THR A 255 -2.46 -16.23 14.63
CA THR A 255 -1.80 -17.00 13.55
C THR A 255 -0.37 -16.56 13.27
N LEU A 256 -0.07 -15.26 13.25
CA LEU A 256 1.24 -14.68 12.89
C LEU A 256 2.02 -14.07 14.07
N GLY A 257 1.46 -14.08 15.28
CA GLY A 257 2.10 -13.55 16.48
C GLY A 257 1.96 -12.03 16.64
N ARG A 258 2.19 -11.52 17.85
CA ARG A 258 2.02 -10.09 18.21
C ARG A 258 3.27 -9.22 17.96
N ARG A 259 4.19 -9.67 17.11
CA ARG A 259 5.49 -9.01 16.85
C ARG A 259 5.52 -8.35 15.46
N PRO A 260 6.32 -7.29 15.25
CA PRO A 260 6.50 -6.71 13.94
C PRO A 260 6.97 -7.75 12.92
N LEU A 261 6.45 -7.72 11.69
CA LEU A 261 6.83 -8.68 10.66
C LEU A 261 8.01 -8.19 9.82
N LEU A 262 8.86 -9.12 9.40
CA LEU A 262 9.99 -8.90 8.51
C LEU A 262 9.95 -9.89 7.35
N LEU A 263 10.08 -9.37 6.14
CA LEU A 263 10.13 -10.15 4.89
C LEU A 263 11.52 -10.04 4.25
N VAL A 264 11.99 -11.13 3.67
CA VAL A 264 13.22 -11.15 2.86
C VAL A 264 12.92 -11.80 1.52
N GLY A 265 13.31 -11.14 0.44
CA GLY A 265 13.09 -11.65 -0.91
C GLY A 265 13.83 -10.84 -1.96
N LEU A 266 13.87 -11.39 -3.18
CA LEU A 266 14.33 -10.69 -4.37
C LEU A 266 13.23 -9.75 -4.86
N LEU A 267 13.58 -8.48 -5.06
CA LEU A 267 12.70 -7.54 -5.74
C LEU A 267 12.90 -7.68 -7.25
N GLU A 268 11.86 -8.10 -7.96
CA GLU A 268 11.95 -8.43 -9.38
C GLU A 268 10.72 -7.99 -10.18
N LEU A 269 10.89 -8.04 -11.50
CA LEU A 269 9.79 -7.88 -12.44
C LEU A 269 9.14 -9.24 -12.69
N PRO A 270 7.82 -9.28 -12.88
CA PRO A 270 7.07 -10.52 -13.06
C PRO A 270 7.63 -11.41 -14.19
N ALA A 271 7.63 -12.72 -13.94
CA ALA A 271 7.99 -13.73 -14.93
C ALA A 271 6.89 -13.88 -16.00
N GLN A 272 7.24 -14.47 -17.15
CA GLN A 272 6.32 -14.63 -18.29
C GLN A 272 5.03 -15.41 -17.93
N THR A 273 5.13 -16.35 -17.00
CA THR A 273 4.07 -17.24 -16.54
C THR A 273 3.17 -16.63 -15.45
N SER A 274 3.49 -15.44 -14.96
CA SER A 274 2.69 -14.81 -13.92
C SER A 274 1.39 -14.20 -14.47
N GLU A 275 0.30 -14.34 -13.72
CA GLU A 275 -1.00 -13.72 -14.05
C GLU A 275 -0.93 -12.18 -13.99
N ASN A 276 -0.13 -11.64 -13.06
CA ASN A 276 0.04 -10.20 -12.84
C ASN A 276 1.33 -9.68 -13.50
N LYS A 277 1.31 -9.55 -14.84
CA LYS A 277 2.48 -9.17 -15.65
C LYS A 277 2.94 -7.71 -15.52
N HIS A 278 2.22 -6.85 -14.82
CA HIS A 278 2.42 -5.38 -14.88
C HIS A 278 2.72 -4.73 -13.52
N THR A 279 3.01 -5.54 -12.50
CA THR A 279 3.24 -5.07 -11.13
C THR A 279 4.51 -5.70 -10.60
N MET A 280 5.32 -4.95 -9.85
CA MET A 280 6.54 -5.47 -9.23
C MET A 280 6.22 -6.62 -8.27
N GLN A 281 7.16 -7.53 -8.07
CA GLN A 281 7.00 -8.67 -7.17
C GLN A 281 8.16 -8.77 -6.19
N LEU A 282 7.84 -9.15 -4.96
CA LEU A 282 8.81 -9.66 -4.01
C LEU A 282 8.73 -11.20 -4.02
N ARG A 283 9.85 -11.85 -4.33
CA ARG A 283 9.93 -13.32 -4.43
C ARG A 283 10.91 -13.87 -3.41
N ASP A 284 10.52 -14.92 -2.70
CA ASP A 284 11.46 -15.86 -2.10
C ASP A 284 11.36 -17.23 -2.81
N GLY A 285 12.12 -18.22 -2.33
CA GLY A 285 12.03 -19.60 -2.83
C GLY A 285 10.72 -20.32 -2.49
N THR A 286 9.80 -19.69 -1.72
CA THR A 286 8.51 -20.27 -1.35
C THR A 286 7.36 -19.76 -2.21
N ALA A 287 7.33 -18.46 -2.52
CA ALA A 287 6.29 -17.83 -3.33
C ALA A 287 6.72 -16.44 -3.84
N ALA A 288 5.85 -15.80 -4.63
CA ALA A 288 5.96 -14.39 -4.99
C ALA A 288 4.69 -13.65 -4.60
N VAL A 289 4.83 -12.37 -4.24
CA VAL A 289 3.72 -11.48 -3.90
C VAL A 289 3.82 -10.18 -4.67
N THR A 290 2.68 -9.72 -5.21
CA THR A 290 2.59 -8.43 -5.89
C THR A 290 2.88 -7.27 -4.93
N CYS A 291 3.58 -6.26 -5.41
CA CYS A 291 3.99 -5.09 -4.64
C CYS A 291 3.64 -3.80 -5.40
N VAL A 292 3.03 -2.85 -4.70
CA VAL A 292 2.92 -1.45 -5.12
C VAL A 292 3.99 -0.68 -4.37
N VAL A 293 4.89 -0.05 -5.12
CA VAL A 293 6.12 0.52 -4.56
C VAL A 293 6.21 2.00 -4.89
N THR A 294 6.50 2.80 -3.88
CA THR A 294 6.81 4.24 -4.01
C THR A 294 8.25 4.51 -3.57
N GLU A 295 8.73 5.73 -3.78
CA GLU A 295 10.03 6.19 -3.31
C GLU A 295 9.94 7.67 -2.94
N THR A 296 10.81 8.16 -2.04
CA THR A 296 10.87 9.59 -1.74
C THR A 296 11.54 10.38 -2.87
N SER A 297 11.00 11.57 -3.17
CA SER A 297 11.65 12.52 -4.07
C SER A 297 12.87 13.13 -3.36
N GLY A 298 13.97 13.26 -4.10
CA GLY A 298 15.18 13.94 -3.63
C GLY A 298 15.12 15.47 -3.75
N GLU A 299 13.95 16.03 -4.07
CA GLU A 299 13.71 17.47 -4.16
C GLU A 299 13.30 18.03 -2.79
N GLU A 300 13.62 19.29 -2.52
CA GLU A 300 13.60 19.95 -1.21
C GLU A 300 12.25 19.90 -0.45
N GLU A 301 11.15 19.46 -1.08
CA GLU A 301 9.82 19.33 -0.47
C GLU A 301 9.43 17.92 0.05
N GLY A 302 10.30 16.91 -0.04
CA GLY A 302 10.10 15.62 0.67
C GLY A 302 8.83 14.82 0.29
N GLY A 303 8.35 14.95 -0.95
CA GLY A 303 7.17 14.22 -1.45
C GLY A 303 7.45 12.76 -1.81
N GLN A 304 6.46 11.87 -1.68
CA GLN A 304 6.55 10.53 -2.30
C GLN A 304 6.28 10.61 -3.80
N ARG A 305 6.93 9.74 -4.58
CA ARG A 305 6.68 9.52 -6.01
C ARG A 305 6.62 8.03 -6.35
N ALA A 306 6.15 7.72 -7.56
CA ALA A 306 6.17 6.36 -8.07
C ALA A 306 7.60 5.84 -8.23
N ALA A 307 7.82 4.56 -7.91
CA ALA A 307 9.11 3.91 -8.11
C ALA A 307 9.51 3.94 -9.59
N PHE A 308 10.75 4.37 -9.86
CA PHE A 308 11.31 4.37 -11.21
C PHE A 308 12.75 3.87 -11.29
N ASN A 309 13.44 3.73 -10.14
CA ASN A 309 14.82 3.28 -10.11
C ASN A 309 14.94 1.76 -10.39
N THR A 310 15.34 1.41 -11.62
CA THR A 310 15.49 0.02 -12.06
C THR A 310 16.66 -0.71 -11.40
N ALA A 311 17.58 -0.02 -10.73
CA ALA A 311 18.74 -0.64 -10.08
C ALA A 311 18.33 -1.63 -8.97
N TRP A 312 17.17 -1.40 -8.35
CA TRP A 312 16.60 -2.28 -7.32
C TRP A 312 16.23 -3.66 -7.84
N ILE A 313 15.99 -3.81 -9.15
CA ILE A 313 15.64 -5.09 -9.74
C ILE A 313 16.80 -6.08 -9.61
N GLY A 314 16.49 -7.26 -9.07
CA GLY A 314 17.44 -8.32 -8.77
C GLY A 314 18.22 -8.14 -7.47
N CYS A 315 17.88 -7.14 -6.63
CA CYS A 315 18.46 -7.03 -5.29
C CYS A 315 17.77 -7.98 -4.32
N LEU A 316 18.55 -8.64 -3.45
CA LEU A 316 18.03 -9.32 -2.27
C LEU A 316 17.82 -8.28 -1.18
N VAL A 317 16.56 -8.05 -0.82
CA VAL A 317 16.17 -7.00 0.11
C VAL A 317 15.43 -7.56 1.32
N CYS A 318 15.53 -6.83 2.41
CA CYS A 318 14.70 -6.99 3.58
C CYS A 318 13.68 -5.85 3.63
N VAL A 319 12.41 -6.20 3.66
CA VAL A 319 11.30 -5.24 3.85
C VAL A 319 10.96 -5.24 5.34
N HIS A 320 11.31 -4.17 6.03
CA HIS A 320 11.09 -4.05 7.48
C HIS A 320 9.85 -3.23 7.83
N GLN A 321 9.30 -2.48 6.87
CA GLN A 321 8.03 -1.76 7.00
C GLN A 321 7.24 -1.86 5.69
N PHE A 322 6.10 -2.50 5.77
CA PHE A 322 5.14 -2.67 4.68
C PHE A 322 3.70 -2.73 5.20
N THR A 323 2.77 -2.39 4.31
CA THR A 323 1.33 -2.55 4.51
C THR A 323 0.86 -3.78 3.75
N MET A 324 0.21 -4.69 4.45
CA MET A 324 -0.47 -5.85 3.87
C MET A 324 -1.88 -5.43 3.47
N VAL A 325 -2.22 -5.62 2.20
CA VAL A 325 -3.53 -5.29 1.65
C VAL A 325 -4.30 -6.55 1.31
N THR A 326 -5.57 -6.59 1.69
CA THR A 326 -6.54 -7.58 1.23
C THR A 326 -7.74 -6.84 0.66
N GLU A 327 -7.98 -6.99 -0.64
CA GLU A 327 -9.19 -6.51 -1.31
C GLU A 327 -10.16 -7.67 -1.49
N ARG A 328 -11.43 -7.44 -1.16
CA ARG A 328 -12.51 -8.42 -1.20
C ARG A 328 -13.53 -8.01 -2.22
N PHE A 329 -13.97 -8.96 -3.02
CA PHE A 329 -14.97 -8.79 -4.06
C PHE A 329 -16.08 -9.80 -3.81
N LEU A 330 -17.30 -9.30 -3.60
CA LEU A 330 -18.47 -10.12 -3.29
C LEU A 330 -19.52 -9.95 -4.37
N GLN A 331 -19.82 -11.01 -5.09
CA GLN A 331 -21.03 -11.06 -5.89
C GLN A 331 -22.12 -11.73 -5.05
N SER A 332 -23.15 -10.95 -4.75
CA SER A 332 -24.23 -11.36 -3.86
C SER A 332 -25.56 -10.74 -4.28
N ASP A 333 -26.63 -11.33 -3.75
CA ASP A 333 -28.01 -10.95 -4.04
C ASP A 333 -28.90 -11.00 -2.79
N PHE A 334 -28.39 -10.45 -1.68
CA PHE A 334 -29.10 -10.39 -0.40
C PHE A 334 -30.42 -9.60 -0.52
N PRO A 335 -31.56 -10.16 -0.09
CA PRO A 335 -32.84 -9.45 -0.11
C PRO A 335 -32.89 -8.25 0.86
N SER A 336 -32.25 -8.37 2.02
CA SER A 336 -32.17 -7.33 3.06
C SER A 336 -31.08 -7.64 4.08
N TYR A 337 -30.86 -6.71 5.00
CA TYR A 337 -29.89 -6.80 6.09
C TYR A 337 -30.05 -8.05 6.97
N GLN A 338 -31.26 -8.59 7.11
CA GLN A 338 -31.53 -9.78 7.93
C GLN A 338 -30.98 -11.08 7.32
N HIS A 339 -30.58 -11.04 6.05
CA HIS A 339 -30.15 -12.22 5.30
C HIS A 339 -28.63 -12.32 5.18
N LEU A 340 -27.87 -11.42 5.80
CA LEU A 340 -26.41 -11.34 5.64
C LEU A 340 -25.67 -12.58 6.14
N ASP A 341 -26.25 -13.32 7.08
CA ASP A 341 -25.65 -14.56 7.60
C ASP A 341 -25.98 -15.80 6.75
N GLN A 342 -26.71 -15.63 5.64
CA GLN A 342 -27.15 -16.73 4.78
C GLN A 342 -26.31 -16.81 3.50
N ASP A 343 -25.37 -17.76 3.47
CA ASP A 343 -24.45 -17.94 2.33
C ASP A 343 -25.14 -18.26 0.99
N GLN A 344 -26.41 -18.70 1.00
CA GLN A 344 -27.19 -19.00 -0.21
C GLN A 344 -27.35 -17.80 -1.16
N PHE A 345 -27.20 -16.57 -0.65
CA PHE A 345 -27.29 -15.35 -1.47
C PHE A 345 -25.93 -14.90 -2.03
N ILE A 346 -24.87 -15.67 -1.80
CA ILE A 346 -23.53 -15.36 -2.30
C ILE A 346 -23.25 -16.26 -3.50
N THR A 347 -23.04 -15.64 -4.66
CA THR A 347 -22.73 -16.38 -5.89
C THR A 347 -21.22 -16.55 -6.06
N HIS A 348 -20.42 -15.55 -5.69
CA HIS A 348 -18.97 -15.59 -5.86
C HIS A 348 -18.24 -14.75 -4.81
N LYS A 349 -17.19 -15.32 -4.22
CA LYS A 349 -16.23 -14.64 -3.32
C LYS A 349 -14.87 -14.65 -3.99
N HIS A 350 -14.28 -13.48 -4.19
CA HIS A 350 -12.92 -13.34 -4.71
C HIS A 350 -12.12 -12.37 -3.86
N CYS A 351 -10.81 -12.60 -3.74
CA CYS A 351 -9.95 -11.70 -3.00
C CYS A 351 -8.56 -11.60 -3.62
N ILE A 352 -7.96 -10.43 -3.49
CA ILE A 352 -6.61 -10.13 -3.97
C ILE A 352 -5.78 -9.68 -2.78
N VAL A 353 -4.57 -10.23 -2.66
CA VAL A 353 -3.60 -9.86 -1.64
C VAL A 353 -2.32 -9.32 -2.28
N TYR A 354 -1.80 -8.23 -1.73
CA TYR A 354 -0.56 -7.61 -2.20
C TYR A 354 0.05 -6.72 -1.10
N LEU A 355 1.28 -6.27 -1.32
CA LEU A 355 2.01 -5.42 -0.39
C LEU A 355 2.12 -3.99 -0.93
N GLN A 356 2.15 -3.02 -0.02
CA GLN A 356 2.47 -1.62 -0.30
C GLN A 356 3.64 -1.17 0.59
N PHE A 357 4.70 -0.60 0.01
CA PHE A 357 5.82 -0.03 0.78
C PHE A 357 6.63 1.00 -0.03
N SER A 358 7.36 1.86 0.66
CA SER A 358 8.38 2.72 0.05
C SER A 358 9.70 1.95 -0.11
N LEU A 359 10.47 2.25 -1.16
CA LEU A 359 11.86 1.80 -1.32
C LEU A 359 12.75 2.22 -0.15
N ASP A 360 12.40 3.30 0.56
CA ASP A 360 13.12 3.76 1.76
C ASP A 360 13.00 2.81 2.95
N HIS A 361 12.00 1.91 2.91
CA HIS A 361 11.78 0.87 3.93
C HIS A 361 12.49 -0.45 3.58
N LEU A 362 13.37 -0.44 2.58
CA LEU A 362 14.14 -1.59 2.16
C LEU A 362 15.58 -1.50 2.68
N HIS A 363 16.06 -2.62 3.22
CA HIS A 363 17.47 -2.81 3.51
C HIS A 363 18.08 -3.80 2.49
N ILE A 364 19.11 -3.36 1.77
CA ILE A 364 19.80 -4.19 0.79
C ILE A 364 20.69 -5.21 1.52
N LEU A 365 20.44 -6.50 1.30
CA LEU A 365 21.26 -7.58 1.85
C LEU A 365 22.35 -8.02 0.88
N SER A 366 21.96 -8.17 -0.39
CA SER A 366 22.87 -8.40 -1.50
C SER A 366 22.45 -7.51 -2.68
N PRO A 367 23.30 -6.55 -3.09
CA PRO A 367 23.00 -5.66 -4.21
C PRO A 367 23.13 -6.42 -5.53
N SER A 368 22.26 -6.09 -6.49
CA SER A 368 22.45 -6.51 -7.89
C SER A 368 23.67 -5.79 -8.49
N VAL A 369 24.19 -6.31 -9.62
CA VAL A 369 25.27 -5.62 -10.36
C VAL A 369 24.87 -4.19 -10.71
N ALA A 370 23.60 -3.99 -11.10
CA ALA A 370 23.03 -2.67 -11.41
C ALA A 370 23.03 -1.73 -10.20
N MET A 371 22.66 -2.24 -9.02
CA MET A 371 22.69 -1.50 -7.77
C MET A 371 24.11 -1.16 -7.31
N VAL A 372 25.08 -2.06 -7.49
CA VAL A 372 26.50 -1.76 -7.19
C VAL A 372 26.98 -0.59 -8.04
N THR A 373 26.66 -0.56 -9.34
CA THR A 373 27.03 0.56 -10.23
C THR A 373 26.38 1.87 -9.76
N HIS A 374 25.10 1.82 -9.38
CA HIS A 374 24.36 2.97 -8.87
C HIS A 374 24.92 3.51 -7.54
N LEU A 375 25.21 2.63 -6.58
CA LEU A 375 25.71 3.02 -5.25
C LEU A 375 27.13 3.58 -5.28
N ARG A 376 28.01 3.03 -6.13
CA ARG A 376 29.38 3.57 -6.30
C ARG A 376 29.38 5.05 -6.63
N GLN A 377 28.40 5.51 -7.40
CA GLN A 377 28.29 6.92 -7.77
C GLN A 377 27.82 7.79 -6.60
N ARG A 378 26.82 7.32 -5.84
CA ARG A 378 26.30 8.06 -4.68
C ARG A 378 27.38 8.27 -3.60
N GLY A 379 28.31 7.32 -3.46
CA GLY A 379 29.39 7.38 -2.47
C GLY A 379 30.56 8.32 -2.81
N VAL A 380 30.91 8.45 -4.09
CA VAL A 380 32.08 9.26 -4.54
C VAL A 380 31.84 10.77 -4.35
N GLU A 381 30.60 11.22 -4.28
CA GLU A 381 30.26 12.64 -4.11
C GLU A 381 30.02 13.06 -2.65
N SER A 382 29.87 12.12 -1.71
CA SER A 382 29.67 12.47 -0.29
C SER A 382 30.96 12.83 0.45
N GLU A 383 32.13 12.61 -0.17
CA GLU A 383 33.45 13.05 0.31
C GLU A 383 33.93 14.35 -0.35
N GLY A 384 33.14 14.94 -1.25
CA GLY A 384 33.50 16.14 -2.02
C GLY A 384 32.79 17.40 -1.53
N ASP A 385 32.78 17.67 -0.22
CA ASP A 385 32.37 18.97 0.32
C ASP A 385 33.09 19.26 1.65
N VAL A 386 34.40 19.46 1.59
CA VAL A 386 35.16 20.17 2.62
C VAL A 386 35.92 21.28 1.93
N THR A 387 35.45 22.50 2.20
CA THR A 387 35.96 23.79 1.77
C THR A 387 37.50 23.90 1.83
N GLU A 388 38.07 24.32 0.71
CA GLU A 388 39.42 24.87 0.62
C GLU A 388 39.57 26.08 1.56
N GLY A 389 40.57 26.02 2.44
CA GLY A 389 41.07 27.14 3.22
C GLY A 389 42.55 27.34 2.90
N GLU A 390 42.90 28.56 2.49
CA GLU A 390 44.22 28.96 2.01
C GLU A 390 45.33 29.00 3.08
N GLN A 391 46.50 28.47 2.67
CA GLN A 391 47.90 28.91 2.93
C GLN A 391 48.56 28.74 4.34
N PRO A 392 49.93 28.78 4.46
CA PRO A 392 51.01 28.79 3.44
C PRO A 392 52.11 27.71 3.65
N GLU A 393 53.08 27.71 2.73
CA GLU A 393 54.29 26.89 2.63
C GLU A 393 55.20 26.88 3.88
N GLU A 394 55.77 25.71 4.22
CA GLU A 394 57.15 25.61 4.74
C GLU A 394 57.74 24.19 4.64
N GLU A 395 59.06 24.13 4.74
CA GLU A 395 59.99 23.17 4.16
C GLU A 395 60.07 21.74 4.74
N GLY A 396 60.47 20.83 3.83
CA GLY A 396 61.19 19.56 3.98
C GLY A 396 61.43 18.91 5.34
N ARG A 397 61.12 17.58 5.43
CA ARG A 397 62.05 16.59 6.00
C ARG A 397 61.68 15.13 5.68
N LYS A 398 62.74 14.35 5.47
CA LYS A 398 62.80 12.91 5.16
C LYS A 398 62.31 11.99 6.29
N ARG A 399 61.83 10.80 5.87
CA ARG A 399 61.85 9.47 6.53
C ARG A 399 60.90 9.25 7.73
N ARG A 400 60.05 8.20 7.67
CA ARG A 400 60.35 6.85 8.20
C ARG A 400 59.19 5.87 7.93
N LYS A 401 59.60 4.62 7.70
CA LYS A 401 58.82 3.39 7.56
C LYS A 401 58.54 2.83 8.96
N SER A 402 57.28 2.53 9.30
CA SER A 402 56.84 1.70 10.44
C SER A 402 55.35 1.38 10.20
N GLU A 403 55.04 0.18 9.71
CA GLU A 403 54.61 -1.01 10.46
C GLU A 403 53.08 -1.13 10.61
N GLU A 404 52.62 -2.33 10.30
CA GLU A 404 51.27 -2.74 9.95
C GLU A 404 50.37 -2.90 11.19
N GLY A 405 49.09 -2.53 11.04
CA GLY A 405 47.98 -2.99 11.87
C GLY A 405 46.74 -3.15 10.99
N PRO A 406 46.06 -4.32 10.97
CA PRO A 406 44.99 -4.53 10.02
C PRO A 406 43.68 -3.92 10.54
N ALA A 407 43.27 -2.81 9.92
CA ALA A 407 41.88 -2.36 9.97
C ALA A 407 41.04 -3.27 9.07
N SER A 408 40.08 -3.95 9.70
CA SER A 408 39.09 -4.83 9.07
C SER A 408 38.13 -4.03 8.18
N ALA A 409 38.53 -3.82 6.93
CA ALA A 409 37.61 -3.75 5.81
C ALA A 409 37.88 -5.01 4.97
N VAL A 410 36.98 -5.99 5.04
CA VAL A 410 36.95 -7.08 4.07
C VAL A 410 36.54 -6.44 2.75
N ALA A 411 37.54 -5.96 2.02
CA ALA A 411 37.43 -5.63 0.62
C ALA A 411 36.85 -6.86 -0.06
N VAL A 412 35.63 -6.73 -0.57
CA VAL A 412 35.06 -7.68 -1.51
C VAL A 412 35.93 -7.56 -2.75
N THR A 413 36.97 -8.39 -2.82
CA THR A 413 37.72 -8.64 -4.03
C THR A 413 36.72 -9.21 -5.02
N THR A 414 36.27 -8.38 -5.95
CA THR A 414 35.67 -8.86 -7.19
C THR A 414 36.74 -9.68 -7.89
N GLY A 415 36.73 -11.00 -7.65
CA GLY A 415 37.40 -11.94 -8.52
C GLY A 415 36.93 -11.69 -9.96
N PRO A 416 37.80 -11.89 -10.97
CA PRO A 416 37.46 -11.59 -12.34
C PRO A 416 36.25 -12.44 -12.72
N VAL A 417 35.12 -11.78 -12.98
CA VAL A 417 33.99 -12.43 -13.64
C VAL A 417 34.47 -12.75 -15.04
N SER A 418 34.93 -13.99 -15.22
CA SER A 418 35.07 -14.66 -16.51
C SER A 418 33.67 -14.83 -17.11
N GLY A 419 33.07 -13.71 -17.51
CA GLY A 419 31.89 -13.64 -18.35
C GLY A 419 32.32 -12.92 -19.61
N ALA A 420 32.41 -13.64 -20.72
CA ALA A 420 32.75 -13.09 -22.03
C ALA A 420 32.01 -11.75 -22.25
N SER A 421 32.76 -10.70 -22.59
CA SER A 421 32.25 -9.38 -22.94
C SER A 421 31.19 -9.54 -24.03
N ARG A 422 29.91 -9.46 -23.66
CA ARG A 422 28.81 -9.63 -24.61
C ARG A 422 28.50 -8.27 -25.22
N PRO A 423 28.58 -8.15 -26.56
CA PRO A 423 28.29 -6.88 -27.22
C PRO A 423 26.85 -6.43 -26.94
N CYS A 424 26.67 -5.13 -26.82
CA CYS A 424 25.35 -4.51 -26.70
C CYS A 424 25.29 -3.19 -27.47
N ALA A 425 24.09 -2.86 -27.95
CA ALA A 425 23.74 -1.54 -28.45
C ALA A 425 22.77 -0.88 -27.46
N PHE A 426 22.89 0.42 -27.24
CA PHE A 426 22.01 1.13 -26.32
C PHE A 426 21.75 2.58 -26.75
N MET A 427 20.61 3.11 -26.36
CA MET A 427 20.25 4.51 -26.53
C MET A 427 19.67 5.09 -25.25
N VAL A 428 19.81 6.39 -25.07
CA VAL A 428 19.20 7.10 -23.95
C VAL A 428 17.99 7.89 -24.42
N PHE A 429 16.91 7.80 -23.64
CA PHE A 429 15.68 8.51 -23.91
C PHE A 429 15.05 9.04 -22.63
N ARG A 430 14.30 10.14 -22.76
CA ARG A 430 13.41 10.67 -21.74
C ARG A 430 11.98 10.23 -22.03
N VAL A 431 11.27 9.72 -21.03
CA VAL A 431 9.85 9.41 -21.17
C VAL A 431 9.04 10.69 -21.11
N GLU A 432 8.21 10.95 -22.11
CA GLU A 432 7.34 12.12 -22.14
C GLU A 432 5.90 11.76 -21.78
N GLN A 433 5.42 10.64 -22.29
CA GLN A 433 4.08 10.14 -22.01
C GLN A 433 4.10 8.62 -21.92
N LYS A 434 3.31 8.08 -20.98
CA LYS A 434 3.07 6.66 -20.82
C LYS A 434 1.56 6.37 -20.88
N GLU A 435 1.17 5.51 -21.80
CA GLU A 435 -0.20 5.00 -21.88
C GLU A 435 -0.42 3.83 -20.93
N GLY A 436 -1.69 3.55 -20.61
CA GLY A 436 -2.07 2.40 -19.78
C GLY A 436 -1.90 1.07 -20.51
N VAL A 437 -1.74 0.00 -19.74
CA VAL A 437 -1.79 -1.36 -20.27
C VAL A 437 -3.23 -1.72 -20.62
N ALA A 438 -3.47 -2.07 -21.88
CA ALA A 438 -4.79 -2.46 -22.36
C ALA A 438 -4.71 -3.52 -23.47
N TRP A 439 -5.76 -4.31 -23.59
CA TRP A 439 -6.00 -5.16 -24.76
C TRP A 439 -6.41 -4.26 -25.94
N ARG A 440 -5.67 -4.36 -27.05
CA ARG A 440 -5.87 -3.51 -28.23
C ARG A 440 -5.74 -4.36 -29.50
N ASN A 441 -6.39 -3.92 -30.56
CA ASN A 441 -6.30 -4.54 -31.87
C ASN A 441 -4.87 -4.38 -32.42
N VAL A 442 -4.34 -5.43 -33.04
CA VAL A 442 -3.04 -5.39 -33.73
C VAL A 442 -3.29 -5.02 -35.19
N GLY A 443 -2.49 -4.10 -35.74
CA GLY A 443 -2.56 -3.73 -37.15
C GLY A 443 -2.22 -4.91 -38.06
N ALA A 444 -2.88 -5.02 -39.22
CA ALA A 444 -2.77 -6.14 -40.16
C ALA A 444 -1.37 -6.38 -40.76
N GLU A 445 -0.37 -5.54 -40.43
CA GLU A 445 1.01 -5.64 -40.92
C GLU A 445 1.93 -6.46 -40.00
N LEU A 446 1.46 -6.85 -38.82
CA LEU A 446 2.17 -7.77 -37.94
C LEU A 446 1.60 -9.18 -38.19
N ASP A 447 2.30 -10.00 -38.98
CA ASP A 447 2.01 -11.41 -39.25
C ASP A 447 1.99 -12.23 -37.95
N VAL A 448 0.93 -12.07 -37.16
CA VAL A 448 0.64 -12.87 -35.97
C VAL A 448 -0.61 -13.66 -36.27
N GLU A 449 -0.43 -14.90 -36.73
CA GLU A 449 -1.53 -15.84 -36.92
C GLU A 449 -2.30 -16.02 -35.60
N GLY A 450 -3.54 -15.52 -35.53
CA GLY A 450 -4.57 -16.05 -34.63
C GLY A 450 -4.98 -15.24 -33.39
N GLU A 451 -4.38 -14.08 -33.06
CA GLU A 451 -4.86 -13.25 -31.94
C GLU A 451 -5.37 -11.87 -32.40
N GLU A 452 -6.71 -11.68 -32.33
CA GLU A 452 -7.39 -10.43 -32.70
C GLU A 452 -7.10 -9.26 -31.73
N LEU A 453 -6.64 -9.56 -30.51
CA LEU A 453 -6.32 -8.60 -29.44
C LEU A 453 -4.99 -8.94 -28.76
N MET A 454 -4.12 -7.94 -28.58
CA MET A 454 -2.85 -8.07 -27.85
C MET A 454 -2.80 -7.12 -26.64
N LEU A 455 -2.27 -7.60 -25.53
CA LEU A 455 -2.02 -6.80 -24.33
C LEU A 455 -0.68 -6.07 -24.44
N TYR A 456 -0.72 -4.74 -24.55
CA TYR A 456 0.48 -3.91 -24.59
C TYR A 456 0.25 -2.51 -24.03
N PHE A 457 1.34 -1.78 -23.84
CA PHE A 457 1.31 -0.34 -23.62
C PHE A 457 2.38 0.34 -24.47
N THR A 458 2.22 1.64 -24.68
CA THR A 458 3.15 2.46 -25.44
C THR A 458 3.75 3.56 -24.58
N VAL A 459 4.97 3.95 -24.95
CA VAL A 459 5.70 5.04 -24.31
C VAL A 459 6.17 5.98 -25.40
N ARG A 460 5.71 7.23 -25.36
CA ARG A 460 6.28 8.30 -26.20
C ARG A 460 7.51 8.85 -25.50
N ALA A 461 8.62 8.86 -26.22
CA ALA A 461 9.93 9.19 -25.69
C ALA A 461 10.69 10.14 -26.60
N ALA A 462 11.49 11.01 -25.99
CA ALA A 462 12.49 11.83 -26.68
C ALA A 462 13.85 11.14 -26.55
N VAL A 463 14.41 10.69 -27.68
CA VAL A 463 15.75 10.13 -27.76
C VAL A 463 16.76 11.27 -27.66
N ILE A 464 17.67 11.18 -26.68
CA ILE A 464 18.59 12.26 -26.30
C ILE A 464 19.83 12.30 -27.20
N GLY A 465 20.23 11.17 -27.75
CA GLY A 465 21.42 11.07 -28.58
C GLY A 465 21.47 9.81 -29.44
N PRO A 466 22.60 9.55 -30.11
CA PRO A 466 22.70 8.43 -31.04
C PRO A 466 22.69 7.09 -30.30
N VAL A 467 22.42 6.02 -31.07
CA VAL A 467 22.64 4.65 -30.59
C VAL A 467 24.14 4.42 -30.45
N VAL A 468 24.57 3.94 -29.29
CA VAL A 468 25.97 3.64 -28.97
C VAL A 468 26.15 2.12 -28.86
N CYS A 469 27.20 1.59 -29.48
CA CYS A 469 27.58 0.18 -29.34
C CYS A 469 28.74 0.05 -28.36
N GLY A 470 28.63 -0.91 -27.45
CA GLY A 470 29.62 -1.18 -26.41
C GLY A 470 29.92 -2.67 -26.27
N GLY A 471 31.09 -2.98 -25.72
CA GLY A 471 31.49 -4.37 -25.41
C GLY A 471 30.80 -4.95 -24.18
N GLN A 472 30.20 -4.11 -23.33
CA GLN A 472 29.57 -4.49 -22.07
C GLN A 472 28.35 -3.59 -21.77
N ASP A 473 27.31 -4.18 -21.17
CA ASP A 473 26.12 -3.46 -20.70
C ASP A 473 26.52 -2.42 -19.63
N PRO A 474 26.30 -1.10 -19.88
CA PRO A 474 26.70 -0.02 -18.98
C PRO A 474 25.87 0.06 -17.69
N LYS A 475 24.78 -0.72 -17.57
CA LYS A 475 23.89 -0.72 -16.40
C LYS A 475 23.39 0.69 -16.07
N ASN A 476 23.19 0.99 -14.79
CA ASN A 476 22.88 2.31 -14.25
C ASN A 476 24.13 3.23 -14.16
N GLY A 477 25.15 3.00 -15.00
CA GLY A 477 26.29 3.90 -15.16
C GLY A 477 25.85 5.31 -15.60
N PRO A 478 26.70 6.34 -15.40
CA PRO A 478 26.34 7.70 -15.74
C PRO A 478 26.21 7.85 -17.26
N MET A 479 25.56 8.92 -17.70
CA MET A 479 25.55 9.25 -19.12
C MET A 479 26.96 9.70 -19.54
N THR A 480 27.39 9.28 -20.72
CA THR A 480 28.67 9.64 -21.34
C THR A 480 28.46 10.61 -22.50
N ASP A 481 29.49 11.37 -22.87
CA ASP A 481 29.41 12.34 -23.97
C ASP A 481 29.03 11.70 -25.32
N ARG A 482 29.34 10.42 -25.51
CA ARG A 482 28.99 9.65 -26.71
C ARG A 482 27.49 9.38 -26.84
N GLU A 483 26.78 9.38 -25.71
CA GLU A 483 25.32 9.17 -25.66
C GLU A 483 24.54 10.48 -25.84
N MET A 484 25.23 11.61 -25.98
CA MET A 484 24.61 12.93 -26.13
C MET A 484 24.48 13.32 -27.60
N GLY A 485 23.29 13.71 -28.01
CA GLY A 485 23.00 14.32 -29.31
C GLY A 485 22.71 15.82 -29.18
N ARG A 486 22.73 16.52 -30.32
CA ARG A 486 22.31 17.93 -30.42
C ARG A 486 20.81 18.09 -30.70
N GLU A 487 20.17 17.04 -31.21
CA GLU A 487 18.75 17.03 -31.60
C GLU A 487 18.00 15.90 -30.91
N GLU A 488 16.81 16.20 -30.37
CA GLU A 488 15.91 15.20 -29.80
C GLU A 488 15.02 14.62 -30.91
N LYS A 489 14.99 13.28 -31.03
CA LYS A 489 14.05 12.57 -31.94
C LYS A 489 12.92 11.94 -31.14
N LYS A 490 11.69 12.02 -31.64
CA LYS A 490 10.53 11.36 -31.01
C LYS A 490 10.42 9.92 -31.48
N VAL A 491 10.23 9.02 -30.52
CA VAL A 491 10.00 7.58 -30.76
C VAL A 491 8.85 7.09 -29.89
N VAL A 492 8.06 6.18 -30.44
CA VAL A 492 7.03 5.44 -29.70
C VAL A 492 7.56 4.03 -29.44
N LEU A 493 7.84 3.72 -28.18
CA LEU A 493 8.22 2.37 -27.75
C LEU A 493 6.95 1.55 -27.52
N MET A 494 6.83 0.40 -28.16
CA MET A 494 5.73 -0.54 -27.97
C MET A 494 6.21 -1.75 -27.15
N LEU A 495 5.57 -1.95 -25.99
CA LEU A 495 5.94 -2.99 -25.03
C LEU A 495 4.78 -3.98 -24.86
N SER A 496 4.94 -5.17 -25.44
CA SER A 496 3.95 -6.25 -25.42
C SER A 496 4.52 -7.55 -24.85
N GLY A 497 3.64 -8.50 -24.47
CA GLY A 497 4.06 -9.78 -23.92
C GLY A 497 4.97 -9.62 -22.70
N VAL A 498 6.21 -10.10 -22.77
CA VAL A 498 7.17 -10.08 -21.65
C VAL A 498 7.73 -8.69 -21.38
N SER A 499 7.87 -7.83 -22.39
CA SER A 499 8.41 -6.48 -22.20
C SER A 499 7.41 -5.56 -21.47
N SER A 500 6.13 -5.95 -21.41
CA SER A 500 5.10 -5.24 -20.64
C SER A 500 5.39 -5.15 -19.13
N ARG A 501 6.29 -6.01 -18.60
CA ARG A 501 6.73 -6.02 -17.19
C ARG A 501 7.44 -4.74 -16.73
N TRP A 502 7.87 -3.89 -17.67
CA TRP A 502 8.53 -2.61 -17.38
C TRP A 502 7.54 -1.48 -17.06
N PHE A 503 6.22 -1.69 -17.23
CA PHE A 503 5.17 -0.72 -16.95
C PHE A 503 5.24 0.00 -15.59
N PRO A 504 5.51 -0.67 -14.45
CA PRO A 504 5.50 -0.02 -13.14
C PRO A 504 6.73 0.88 -12.90
N LEU A 505 7.80 0.74 -13.70
CA LEU A 505 9.05 1.49 -13.53
C LEU A 505 9.26 2.61 -14.54
N LEU A 506 8.66 2.51 -15.74
CA LEU A 506 8.73 3.59 -16.71
C LEU A 506 7.79 4.71 -16.27
N GLN A 507 8.35 5.84 -15.86
CA GLN A 507 7.62 7.03 -15.40
C GLN A 507 7.91 8.24 -16.31
N PRO A 508 6.91 9.06 -16.66
CA PRO A 508 7.11 10.34 -17.34
C PRO A 508 8.12 11.26 -16.62
N GLY A 509 8.84 12.05 -17.40
CA GLY A 509 9.89 12.97 -16.91
C GLY A 509 11.23 12.28 -16.57
N CYS A 510 11.26 10.95 -16.48
CA CYS A 510 12.48 10.21 -16.13
C CYS A 510 13.29 9.79 -17.36
N PHE A 511 14.59 9.61 -17.16
CA PHE A 511 15.55 9.22 -18.19
C PHE A 511 15.95 7.75 -18.02
N TYR A 512 15.99 7.03 -19.13
CA TYR A 512 16.34 5.62 -19.16
C TYR A 512 17.29 5.33 -20.32
N ARG A 513 18.13 4.34 -20.10
CA ARG A 513 18.93 3.69 -21.13
C ARG A 513 18.24 2.40 -21.55
N LEU A 514 17.88 2.28 -22.82
CA LEU A 514 17.41 1.03 -23.42
C LEU A 514 18.61 0.26 -23.97
N VAL A 515 18.81 -0.97 -23.51
CA VAL A 515 19.94 -1.83 -23.90
C VAL A 515 19.42 -3.06 -24.65
N ALA A 516 19.84 -3.19 -25.91
CA ALA A 516 19.71 -4.39 -26.72
C ALA A 516 20.91 -5.31 -26.49
N THR A 517 20.64 -6.53 -26.02
CA THR A 517 21.71 -7.48 -25.65
C THR A 517 22.15 -8.34 -26.83
N ASN A 518 23.41 -8.76 -26.84
CA ASN A 518 23.99 -9.66 -27.85
C ASN A 518 23.95 -9.12 -29.29
N THR A 519 24.07 -7.80 -29.47
CA THR A 519 24.10 -7.15 -30.79
C THR A 519 25.07 -5.96 -30.79
N GLN A 520 25.70 -5.69 -31.92
CA GLN A 520 26.39 -4.42 -32.21
C GLN A 520 25.72 -3.65 -33.35
N ASP A 521 24.60 -4.16 -33.88
CA ASP A 521 23.86 -3.51 -34.95
C ASP A 521 23.02 -2.36 -34.36
N PRO A 522 23.36 -1.09 -34.67
CA PRO A 522 22.63 0.04 -34.14
C PRO A 522 21.21 0.17 -34.72
N SER A 523 20.95 -0.44 -35.90
CA SER A 523 19.65 -0.36 -36.57
C SER A 523 18.53 -1.03 -35.77
N VAL A 524 18.89 -1.95 -34.88
CA VAL A 524 17.97 -2.66 -33.98
C VAL A 524 17.24 -1.71 -33.02
N LEU A 525 17.82 -0.54 -32.72
CA LEU A 525 17.22 0.50 -31.87
C LEU A 525 16.69 1.70 -32.66
N THR A 526 16.65 1.60 -33.99
CA THR A 526 16.05 2.61 -34.86
C THR A 526 14.59 2.24 -35.12
N GLY A 527 13.66 3.15 -34.86
CA GLY A 527 12.24 2.94 -35.17
C GLY A 527 12.00 2.86 -36.68
N TYR A 528 10.95 2.15 -37.07
CA TYR A 528 10.51 2.14 -38.47
C TYR A 528 9.56 3.33 -38.71
N ASP A 529 9.73 4.02 -39.84
CA ASP A 529 8.80 5.04 -40.29
C ASP A 529 7.63 4.36 -41.02
N VAL A 530 6.39 4.72 -40.67
CA VAL A 530 5.21 4.21 -41.36
C VAL A 530 5.12 4.90 -42.72
N SER A 531 5.46 4.21 -43.81
CA SER A 531 5.26 4.74 -45.15
C SER A 531 3.76 4.78 -45.48
N GLY A 532 3.15 5.97 -45.46
CA GLY A 532 1.74 6.14 -45.81
C GLY A 532 1.45 5.67 -47.23
N ARG A 533 0.53 4.70 -47.39
CA ARG A 533 0.08 4.18 -48.71
C ARG A 533 -0.90 5.12 -49.46
N SER A 534 -1.04 6.35 -49.01
CA SER A 534 -1.90 7.37 -49.61
C SER A 534 -1.20 8.70 -49.40
N GLY A 535 -1.16 9.58 -50.41
CA GLY A 535 -0.37 10.82 -50.50
C GLY A 535 -0.67 11.92 -49.46
N VAL A 536 -0.80 11.53 -48.19
CA VAL A 536 -0.87 12.37 -46.99
C VAL A 536 0.39 12.03 -46.19
N GLU A 537 1.34 12.95 -46.14
CA GLU A 537 2.46 12.87 -45.20
C GLU A 537 1.92 13.01 -43.77
N LEU A 538 1.60 11.89 -43.14
CA LEU A 538 1.36 11.85 -41.71
C LEU A 538 2.72 11.91 -41.02
N HIS A 539 3.04 13.04 -40.38
CA HIS A 539 4.17 13.15 -39.44
C HIS A 539 3.90 12.28 -38.20
N THR A 540 4.00 10.96 -38.33
CA THR A 540 3.90 10.02 -37.22
C THR A 540 5.29 9.76 -36.66
N ASP A 541 5.43 9.83 -35.34
CA ASP A 541 6.65 9.42 -34.64
C ASP A 541 7.05 7.99 -35.03
N SER A 542 8.35 7.77 -35.23
CA SER A 542 8.91 6.44 -35.50
C SER A 542 8.52 5.45 -34.39
N THR A 543 8.14 4.22 -34.74
CA THR A 543 7.69 3.20 -33.78
C THR A 543 8.75 2.11 -33.62
N LEU A 544 9.05 1.72 -32.37
CA LEU A 544 10.04 0.70 -32.03
C LEU A 544 9.41 -0.39 -31.14
N GLN A 545 9.40 -1.63 -31.63
CA GLN A 545 8.94 -2.79 -30.87
C GLN A 545 10.04 -3.25 -29.89
N VAL A 546 9.74 -3.22 -28.59
CA VAL A 546 10.70 -3.61 -27.54
C VAL A 546 10.72 -5.12 -27.38
N ARG A 547 11.87 -5.74 -27.66
CA ARG A 547 12.08 -7.19 -27.53
C ARG A 547 12.16 -7.64 -26.07
N SER A 548 11.87 -8.91 -25.83
CA SER A 548 11.75 -9.49 -24.48
C SER A 548 13.08 -9.59 -23.70
N ASP A 549 14.21 -9.66 -24.41
CA ASP A 549 15.56 -9.77 -23.85
C ASP A 549 16.19 -8.41 -23.48
N TRP A 550 15.63 -7.31 -23.99
CA TRP A 550 16.11 -5.95 -23.77
C TRP A 550 15.89 -5.46 -22.33
N ARG A 551 16.70 -4.48 -21.92
CA ARG A 551 16.76 -3.99 -20.53
C ARG A 551 16.66 -2.48 -20.47
N PHE A 552 16.04 -1.97 -19.39
CA PHE A 552 16.00 -0.55 -19.08
C PHE A 552 16.83 -0.26 -17.83
N HIS A 553 17.71 0.74 -17.92
CA HIS A 553 18.50 1.23 -16.81
C HIS A 553 18.20 2.70 -16.54
N THR A 554 17.74 3.00 -15.32
CA THR A 554 17.44 4.37 -14.90
C THR A 554 18.69 5.21 -14.78
N LEU A 555 18.60 6.46 -15.23
CA LEU A 555 19.59 7.51 -15.02
C LEU A 555 19.03 8.50 -13.99
N THR A 556 19.48 8.41 -12.73
CA THR A 556 18.92 9.19 -11.61
C THR A 556 19.42 10.63 -11.53
N ARG A 557 20.51 10.97 -12.24
CA ARG A 557 21.09 12.32 -12.28
C ARG A 557 21.61 12.68 -13.69
N PRO A 558 20.73 12.86 -14.69
CA PRO A 558 21.12 13.37 -16.01
C PRO A 558 21.35 14.90 -16.02
N LEU A 559 21.14 15.58 -14.88
CA LEU A 559 20.89 17.02 -14.75
C LEU A 559 22.11 17.96 -14.82
N LEU A 560 23.26 17.51 -15.30
CA LEU A 560 24.39 18.43 -15.55
C LEU A 560 24.26 19.20 -16.89
N LEU A 561 23.16 19.05 -17.64
CA LEU A 561 23.01 19.62 -18.98
C LEU A 561 21.85 20.65 -19.08
N PRO A 562 22.12 21.90 -19.52
CA PRO A 562 21.12 22.96 -19.71
C PRO A 562 19.99 22.61 -20.70
N THR A 563 20.29 21.85 -21.76
CA THR A 563 19.32 21.48 -22.81
C THR A 563 18.25 20.50 -22.32
N CYS A 564 18.55 19.68 -21.31
CA CYS A 564 17.59 18.75 -20.70
C CYS A 564 16.59 19.41 -19.74
N ARG A 565 16.81 20.68 -19.34
CA ARG A 565 15.93 21.42 -18.41
C ARG A 565 14.69 22.03 -19.08
N GLN A 566 14.64 22.11 -20.41
CA GLN A 566 13.59 22.86 -21.13
C GLN A 566 12.37 22.03 -21.54
N ALA A 567 12.36 20.72 -21.28
CA ALA A 567 11.23 19.88 -21.65
C ALA A 567 10.07 20.04 -20.65
N LEU A 568 8.97 20.61 -21.14
CA LEU A 568 7.70 20.72 -20.42
C LEU A 568 7.19 19.31 -20.10
N SER A 569 7.28 18.90 -18.84
CA SER A 569 6.48 17.77 -18.35
C SER A 569 5.00 18.12 -18.58
N PRO A 570 4.14 17.14 -18.95
CA PRO A 570 2.72 17.41 -19.07
C PRO A 570 2.20 18.04 -17.78
N THR A 571 1.49 19.16 -17.88
CA THR A 571 0.97 19.89 -16.72
C THR A 571 0.09 18.94 -15.91
N VAL A 572 0.58 18.54 -14.73
CA VAL A 572 -0.20 17.71 -13.79
C VAL A 572 -1.08 18.66 -12.99
N LEU A 573 -2.38 18.54 -13.21
CA LEU A 573 -3.38 19.36 -12.55
C LEU A 573 -3.75 18.78 -11.16
N SER A 574 -4.23 19.62 -10.28
CA SER A 574 -4.99 19.26 -9.08
C SER A 574 -6.45 18.97 -9.43
N VAL A 575 -7.19 18.37 -8.49
CA VAL A 575 -8.64 18.14 -8.67
C VAL A 575 -9.39 19.47 -8.93
N SER A 576 -9.08 20.53 -8.17
CA SER A 576 -9.66 21.87 -8.38
C SER A 576 -9.42 22.38 -9.80
N GLU A 577 -8.19 22.30 -10.30
CA GLU A 577 -7.85 22.78 -11.64
C GLU A 577 -8.57 21.97 -12.73
N VAL A 578 -8.78 20.66 -12.55
CA VAL A 578 -9.57 19.85 -13.50
C VAL A 578 -11.02 20.27 -13.56
N LEU A 579 -11.61 20.67 -12.43
CA LEU A 579 -12.99 21.17 -12.40
C LEU A 579 -13.10 22.44 -13.23
N ASP A 580 -12.12 23.33 -13.12
CA ASP A 580 -12.13 24.66 -13.71
C ASP A 580 -11.54 24.70 -15.14
N CYS A 581 -10.77 23.69 -15.56
CA CYS A 581 -10.15 23.66 -16.89
C CYS A 581 -11.13 23.37 -18.03
N SER A 582 -10.78 23.80 -19.25
CA SER A 582 -11.54 23.52 -20.48
C SER A 582 -11.03 22.32 -21.29
N SER A 583 -9.88 21.74 -20.93
CA SER A 583 -9.27 20.64 -21.68
C SER A 583 -10.11 19.35 -21.61
N GLU A 584 -10.28 18.67 -22.74
CA GLU A 584 -11.00 17.38 -22.80
C GLU A 584 -10.17 16.22 -22.26
N LEU A 585 -8.87 16.21 -22.51
CA LEU A 585 -7.94 15.24 -21.94
C LEU A 585 -7.11 15.91 -20.85
N VAL A 586 -7.10 15.31 -19.67
CA VAL A 586 -6.44 15.85 -18.48
C VAL A 586 -5.50 14.83 -17.85
N CYS A 587 -4.40 15.34 -17.29
CA CYS A 587 -3.51 14.61 -16.40
C CYS A 587 -3.58 15.28 -15.04
N PHE A 588 -3.91 14.53 -13.98
CA PHE A 588 -4.10 15.12 -12.67
C PHE A 588 -3.78 14.17 -11.52
N GLN A 589 -3.48 14.75 -10.37
CA GLN A 589 -3.19 14.03 -9.14
C GLN A 589 -4.27 14.30 -8.08
N GLY A 590 -4.62 13.28 -7.32
CA GLY A 590 -5.52 13.42 -6.18
C GLY A 590 -5.43 12.28 -5.19
N LEU A 591 -5.97 12.51 -4.00
CA LEU A 591 -6.16 11.51 -2.95
C LEU A 591 -7.44 10.72 -3.23
N VAL A 592 -7.41 9.39 -3.17
CA VAL A 592 -8.62 8.58 -3.22
C VAL A 592 -9.35 8.69 -1.88
N CYS A 593 -10.55 9.23 -1.91
CA CYS A 593 -11.41 9.38 -0.74
C CYS A 593 -12.38 8.20 -0.59
N ASP A 594 -12.85 7.65 -1.72
CA ASP A 594 -13.82 6.56 -1.75
C ASP A 594 -13.68 5.75 -3.04
N ARG A 595 -14.03 4.46 -3.00
CA ARG A 595 -13.96 3.52 -4.12
C ARG A 595 -15.15 2.57 -4.07
N ILE A 596 -15.94 2.58 -5.14
CA ILE A 596 -17.15 1.75 -5.28
C ILE A 596 -17.08 0.91 -6.54
N SER A 597 -17.52 -0.34 -6.45
CA SER A 597 -17.69 -1.22 -7.60
C SER A 597 -19.02 -0.93 -8.31
N LEU A 598 -18.98 -0.87 -9.64
CA LEU A 598 -20.16 -0.67 -10.48
C LEU A 598 -20.57 -2.02 -11.06
N ASN A 599 -21.64 -2.60 -10.54
CA ASN A 599 -22.18 -3.85 -11.08
C ASN A 599 -22.97 -3.57 -12.35
N ASN A 600 -22.55 -4.15 -13.48
CA ASN A 600 -23.39 -4.23 -14.67
C ASN A 600 -24.15 -5.55 -14.61
N ARG A 601 -25.49 -5.51 -14.58
CA ARG A 601 -26.35 -6.70 -14.43
C ARG A 601 -26.34 -7.66 -15.63
N THR A 602 -25.46 -7.43 -16.62
CA THR A 602 -25.54 -8.03 -17.96
C THR A 602 -24.34 -8.91 -18.35
N SER A 603 -23.36 -9.14 -17.48
CA SER A 603 -22.20 -9.99 -17.82
C SER A 603 -22.23 -11.34 -17.10
N ASP A 604 -22.51 -12.40 -17.86
CA ASP A 604 -22.43 -13.82 -17.46
C ASP A 604 -20.99 -14.34 -17.30
N SER A 605 -19.97 -13.52 -17.58
CA SER A 605 -18.58 -13.86 -17.32
C SER A 605 -18.19 -13.43 -15.91
N GLY A 606 -17.74 -14.36 -15.07
CA GLY A 606 -17.39 -14.18 -13.65
C GLY A 606 -16.26 -13.19 -13.32
N HIS A 607 -16.04 -12.16 -14.14
CA HIS A 607 -15.11 -11.06 -13.89
C HIS A 607 -15.80 -9.98 -13.05
N THR A 608 -15.57 -10.02 -11.73
CA THR A 608 -16.23 -9.14 -10.75
C THR A 608 -15.81 -7.66 -10.79
N ASN A 609 -14.92 -7.25 -11.70
CA ASN A 609 -14.17 -5.98 -11.61
C ASN A 609 -14.30 -5.08 -12.85
N ILE A 610 -15.41 -5.18 -13.57
CA ILE A 610 -15.60 -4.54 -14.88
C ILE A 610 -15.72 -3.00 -14.77
N GLY A 611 -16.33 -2.47 -13.71
CA GLY A 611 -16.50 -1.04 -13.51
C GLY A 611 -16.14 -0.59 -12.09
N VAL A 612 -15.37 0.50 -11.99
CA VAL A 612 -14.99 1.10 -10.70
C VAL A 612 -15.28 2.59 -10.74
N ARG A 613 -15.83 3.15 -9.66
CA ARG A 613 -15.91 4.59 -9.46
C ARG A 613 -15.02 5.01 -8.29
N LEU A 614 -14.13 5.95 -8.54
CA LEU A 614 -13.32 6.61 -7.52
C LEU A 614 -13.91 7.99 -7.22
N THR A 615 -13.90 8.37 -5.96
CA THR A 615 -14.04 9.77 -5.54
C THR A 615 -12.65 10.28 -5.18
N MET A 616 -12.16 11.25 -5.95
CA MET A 616 -10.82 11.82 -5.78
C MET A 616 -10.93 13.21 -5.17
N CYS A 617 -10.06 13.53 -4.22
CA CYS A 617 -10.02 14.82 -3.56
C CYS A 617 -8.63 15.46 -3.67
N ASP A 618 -8.56 16.80 -3.64
CA ASP A 618 -7.31 17.53 -3.47
C ASP A 618 -7.14 18.07 -2.04
N ARG A 619 -6.06 18.83 -1.82
CA ARG A 619 -5.75 19.49 -0.54
C ARG A 619 -6.80 20.55 -0.14
N ASN A 620 -7.58 21.06 -1.10
CA ASN A 620 -8.63 22.05 -0.87
C ASN A 620 -9.97 21.40 -0.50
N GLY A 621 -10.04 20.05 -0.47
CA GLY A 621 -11.27 19.31 -0.19
C GLY A 621 -12.27 19.29 -1.34
N ARG A 622 -11.92 19.80 -2.53
CA ARG A 622 -12.75 19.65 -3.73
C ARG A 622 -12.68 18.19 -4.18
N SER A 623 -13.80 17.69 -4.70
CA SER A 623 -13.92 16.29 -5.10
C SER A 623 -14.37 16.13 -6.55
N LEU A 624 -13.88 15.07 -7.19
CA LEU A 624 -14.15 14.70 -8.58
C LEU A 624 -14.46 13.21 -8.65
N GLN A 625 -15.50 12.86 -9.40
CA GLN A 625 -15.83 11.46 -9.67
C GLN A 625 -15.06 10.98 -10.90
N VAL A 626 -14.41 9.83 -10.77
CA VAL A 626 -13.65 9.18 -11.85
C VAL A 626 -14.22 7.79 -12.09
N TYR A 627 -14.60 7.52 -13.33
CA TYR A 627 -15.20 6.25 -13.75
C TYR A 627 -14.19 5.43 -14.55
N LEU A 628 -13.89 4.23 -14.07
CA LEU A 628 -12.98 3.28 -14.69
C LEU A 628 -13.77 2.12 -15.31
N ASP A 629 -13.49 1.85 -16.58
CA ASP A 629 -13.95 0.65 -17.28
C ASP A 629 -12.72 -0.25 -17.47
N LEU A 630 -12.73 -1.39 -16.78
CA LEU A 630 -11.59 -2.31 -16.73
C LEU A 630 -11.81 -3.59 -17.55
N ARG A 631 -12.81 -3.62 -18.45
CA ARG A 631 -13.10 -4.80 -19.30
C ARG A 631 -11.91 -5.24 -20.16
N HIS A 632 -11.13 -4.27 -20.62
CA HIS A 632 -10.00 -4.48 -21.52
C HIS A 632 -8.68 -4.11 -20.86
N THR A 633 -8.64 -3.95 -19.53
CA THR A 633 -7.41 -3.61 -18.82
C THR A 633 -7.22 -4.49 -17.58
N PRO A 634 -5.99 -4.93 -17.29
CA PRO A 634 -5.69 -5.64 -16.05
C PRO A 634 -6.05 -4.78 -14.83
N TYR A 635 -6.56 -5.40 -13.76
CA TYR A 635 -6.89 -4.68 -12.54
C TYR A 635 -5.63 -4.02 -11.93
N PRO A 636 -5.58 -2.69 -11.78
CA PRO A 636 -4.42 -2.03 -11.19
C PRO A 636 -4.51 -2.11 -9.65
N PRO A 637 -3.53 -2.67 -8.94
CA PRO A 637 -3.52 -2.63 -7.48
C PRO A 637 -3.25 -1.20 -6.97
N GLY A 638 -3.69 -0.93 -5.73
CA GLY A 638 -3.46 0.36 -5.07
C GLY A 638 -4.54 1.42 -5.31
N LEU A 639 -5.69 1.07 -5.91
CA LEU A 639 -6.89 1.92 -6.00
C LEU A 639 -7.63 2.04 -4.65
N LEU A 640 -6.90 2.25 -3.56
CA LEU A 640 -7.44 2.24 -2.20
C LEU A 640 -7.67 3.67 -1.70
N PRO A 641 -8.75 3.89 -0.92
CA PRO A 641 -8.87 5.10 -0.11
C PRO A 641 -7.61 5.36 0.74
N GLY A 642 -7.14 6.60 0.74
CA GLY A 642 -5.90 7.02 1.39
C GLY A 642 -4.67 7.07 0.48
N ASN A 643 -4.66 6.36 -0.66
CA ASN A 643 -3.58 6.47 -1.63
C ASN A 643 -3.74 7.71 -2.52
N THR A 644 -2.62 8.29 -2.94
CA THR A 644 -2.60 9.37 -3.93
C THR A 644 -2.25 8.79 -5.30
N LEU A 645 -3.11 9.06 -6.29
CA LEU A 645 -2.95 8.56 -7.66
C LEU A 645 -2.65 9.72 -8.62
N LEU A 646 -1.78 9.46 -9.59
CA LEU A 646 -1.63 10.22 -10.82
C LEU A 646 -2.44 9.53 -11.92
N LEU A 647 -3.41 10.26 -12.45
CA LEU A 647 -4.30 9.84 -13.53
C LEU A 647 -3.89 10.59 -14.79
N SER A 648 -3.32 9.88 -15.76
CA SER A 648 -2.83 10.47 -17.02
C SER A 648 -3.76 10.18 -18.18
N ALA A 649 -3.97 11.17 -19.05
CA ALA A 649 -4.79 11.08 -20.26
C ALA A 649 -6.24 10.59 -20.00
N PHE A 650 -6.88 11.14 -18.98
CA PHE A 650 -8.29 10.89 -18.67
C PHE A 650 -9.19 11.86 -19.41
N GLN A 651 -10.36 11.39 -19.85
CA GLN A 651 -11.33 12.25 -20.51
C GLN A 651 -12.18 12.99 -19.48
N ARG A 652 -12.09 14.31 -19.45
CA ARG A 652 -12.99 15.20 -18.72
C ARG A 652 -14.33 15.28 -19.46
N ARG A 653 -15.43 15.13 -18.73
CA ARG A 653 -16.79 15.18 -19.26
C ARG A 653 -17.68 16.04 -18.37
N LEU A 654 -18.71 16.62 -18.99
CA LEU A 654 -19.80 17.30 -18.31
C LEU A 654 -21.04 16.41 -18.31
N SER A 655 -21.62 16.21 -17.14
CA SER A 655 -22.91 15.54 -17.00
C SER A 655 -24.04 16.44 -17.49
N ARG A 656 -25.22 15.85 -17.73
CA ARG A 656 -26.44 16.61 -18.10
C ARG A 656 -26.85 17.65 -17.05
N SER A 657 -26.42 17.46 -15.80
CA SER A 657 -26.65 18.39 -14.69
C SER A 657 -25.50 19.39 -14.48
N GLY A 658 -24.55 19.47 -15.43
CA GLY A 658 -23.43 20.43 -15.38
C GLY A 658 -22.27 20.03 -14.48
N ASN A 659 -22.31 18.87 -13.82
CA ASN A 659 -21.19 18.40 -13.00
C ASN A 659 -20.07 17.82 -13.87
N VAL A 660 -18.83 18.19 -13.54
CA VAL A 660 -17.61 17.65 -14.15
C VAL A 660 -17.30 16.27 -13.56
N TYR A 661 -16.93 15.32 -14.42
CA TYR A 661 -16.40 14.00 -14.04
C TYR A 661 -15.35 13.55 -15.04
N CYS A 662 -14.53 12.56 -14.68
CA CYS A 662 -13.55 11.96 -15.58
C CYS A 662 -13.89 10.51 -15.91
N SER A 663 -13.58 10.09 -17.13
CA SER A 663 -13.72 8.70 -17.58
C SER A 663 -12.39 8.15 -18.10
N TYR A 664 -12.13 6.89 -17.76
CA TYR A 664 -10.99 6.12 -18.23
C TYR A 664 -11.10 5.78 -19.72
N LEU A 665 -9.99 5.89 -20.43
CA LEU A 665 -9.83 5.50 -21.83
C LEU A 665 -8.72 4.44 -21.97
N PRO A 666 -8.63 3.72 -23.10
CA PRO A 666 -7.53 2.78 -23.35
C PRO A 666 -6.12 3.40 -23.32
N VAL A 667 -6.02 4.71 -23.59
CA VAL A 667 -4.77 5.49 -23.51
C VAL A 667 -4.48 5.98 -22.08
N SER A 668 -5.47 5.96 -21.18
CA SER A 668 -5.32 6.45 -19.82
C SER A 668 -4.39 5.56 -19.01
N SER A 669 -3.57 6.14 -18.14
CA SER A 669 -2.71 5.39 -17.22
C SER A 669 -2.93 5.82 -15.78
N ILE A 670 -2.81 4.86 -14.86
CA ILE A 670 -2.97 5.07 -13.42
C ILE A 670 -1.65 4.73 -12.75
N THR A 671 -1.11 5.65 -11.96
CA THR A 671 0.13 5.45 -11.21
C THR A 671 -0.08 5.83 -9.76
N VAL A 672 0.32 4.96 -8.83
CA VAL A 672 0.30 5.27 -7.39
C VAL A 672 1.54 6.11 -7.07
N VAL A 673 1.33 7.32 -6.56
CA VAL A 673 2.40 8.30 -6.30
C VAL A 673 2.77 8.31 -4.82
N SER A 674 1.77 8.19 -3.94
CA SER A 674 1.97 8.14 -2.49
C SER A 674 1.07 7.07 -1.90
N LEU A 675 1.61 6.34 -0.93
CA LEU A 675 0.85 5.36 -0.15
C LEU A 675 0.15 6.07 1.02
N GLY A 676 -1.08 5.67 1.33
CA GLY A 676 -1.78 6.16 2.50
C GLY A 676 -1.13 5.62 3.78
N ASP A 677 -0.65 6.52 4.63
CA ASP A 677 -0.28 6.13 5.99
C ASP A 677 -1.59 5.89 6.77
N THR A 678 -1.78 4.71 7.34
CA THR A 678 -2.88 4.46 8.31
C THR A 678 -2.79 5.39 9.54
N ARG A 679 -1.67 6.09 9.69
CA ARG A 679 -1.41 7.14 10.69
C ARG A 679 -1.68 8.56 10.19
N SER A 680 -1.98 8.75 8.90
CA SER A 680 -2.31 10.07 8.38
C SER A 680 -3.54 10.58 9.13
N ALA A 681 -3.43 11.79 9.67
CA ALA A 681 -4.55 12.47 10.29
C ALA A 681 -5.78 12.34 9.37
N PRO A 682 -6.99 12.09 9.92
CA PRO A 682 -8.19 12.11 9.12
C PRO A 682 -8.19 13.38 8.25
N PRO A 683 -8.70 13.32 7.01
CA PRO A 683 -8.74 14.49 6.14
C PRO A 683 -9.27 15.67 6.94
N PRO A 684 -8.69 16.88 6.77
CA PRO A 684 -9.08 18.03 7.56
C PRO A 684 -10.61 18.18 7.50
N PRO A 685 -11.27 18.47 8.63
CA PRO A 685 -12.72 18.58 8.64
C PRO A 685 -13.16 19.60 7.59
N PRO A 686 -14.31 19.38 6.92
CA PRO A 686 -14.82 20.32 5.95
C PRO A 686 -14.88 21.73 6.56
N PRO A 687 -14.55 22.79 5.78
CA PRO A 687 -14.48 24.15 6.32
C PRO A 687 -15.82 24.58 6.91
N MET A 688 -15.78 25.38 7.97
CA MET A 688 -16.96 26.07 8.49
C MET A 688 -17.45 27.11 7.47
N MET A 689 -18.72 27.04 7.10
CA MET A 689 -19.33 27.87 6.07
C MET A 689 -20.47 28.71 6.66
N HIS A 690 -20.49 30.00 6.30
CA HIS A 690 -21.67 30.85 6.47
C HIS A 690 -22.61 30.67 5.29
N LEU A 691 -23.90 30.43 5.56
CA LEU A 691 -24.91 30.13 4.55
C LEU A 691 -25.06 31.26 3.52
N GLY A 692 -25.01 32.51 3.96
CA GLY A 692 -25.09 33.67 3.07
C GLY A 692 -23.94 33.72 2.05
N LEU A 693 -22.71 33.44 2.48
CA LEU A 693 -21.54 33.39 1.59
C LEU A 693 -21.58 32.18 0.66
N TRP A 694 -22.03 31.03 1.16
CA TRP A 694 -22.12 29.80 0.38
C TRP A 694 -23.16 29.89 -0.74
N ALA A 695 -24.27 30.60 -0.49
CA ALA A 695 -25.31 30.87 -1.48
C ALA A 695 -24.85 31.79 -2.63
N LEU A 696 -23.88 32.68 -2.39
CA LEU A 696 -23.35 33.61 -3.40
C LEU A 696 -22.43 32.92 -4.42
N GLY A 697 -22.09 31.65 -4.24
CA GLY A 697 -21.49 30.81 -5.29
C GLY A 697 -20.19 31.32 -5.89
N ARG A 698 -19.35 32.03 -5.12
CA ARG A 698 -18.02 32.45 -5.62
C ARG A 698 -17.18 31.24 -5.96
N GLU A 699 -16.45 31.31 -7.08
CA GLU A 699 -15.80 30.20 -7.81
C GLU A 699 -14.82 29.32 -6.99
N GLN A 700 -14.51 29.70 -5.75
CA GLN A 700 -13.54 29.03 -4.85
C GLN A 700 -14.17 28.29 -3.66
N MET A 701 -15.50 28.19 -3.55
CA MET A 701 -16.13 27.56 -2.37
C MET A 701 -16.20 26.03 -2.48
N SER A 702 -16.00 25.36 -1.34
CA SER A 702 -16.11 23.89 -1.23
C SER A 702 -17.56 23.42 -1.45
N ASN A 703 -17.72 22.27 -2.12
CA ASN A 703 -19.01 21.63 -2.28
C ASN A 703 -19.51 20.96 -0.99
N VAL A 704 -18.63 20.76 -0.01
CA VAL A 704 -18.92 20.20 1.30
C VAL A 704 -18.41 21.13 2.39
N GLY A 705 -19.25 21.43 3.38
CA GLY A 705 -18.90 22.37 4.45
C GLY A 705 -19.65 22.07 5.74
N GLN A 706 -19.08 22.52 6.85
CA GLN A 706 -19.74 22.49 8.16
C GLN A 706 -20.58 23.74 8.35
N VAL A 707 -21.80 23.58 8.85
CA VAL A 707 -22.74 24.66 9.12
C VAL A 707 -23.24 24.51 10.54
N LYS A 708 -23.20 25.61 11.31
CA LYS A 708 -23.89 25.72 12.59
C LYS A 708 -25.07 26.65 12.40
N GLY A 709 -26.28 26.13 12.56
CA GLY A 709 -27.49 26.91 12.34
C GLY A 709 -28.65 26.43 13.20
N HIS A 710 -29.67 27.25 13.29
CA HIS A 710 -30.91 26.96 14.02
C HIS A 710 -31.96 26.40 13.07
N VAL A 711 -32.65 25.33 13.50
CA VAL A 711 -33.78 24.78 12.75
C VAL A 711 -34.98 25.71 12.87
N VAL A 712 -35.37 26.34 11.76
CA VAL A 712 -36.50 27.27 11.73
C VAL A 712 -37.83 26.53 11.60
N CYS A 713 -37.91 25.57 10.68
CA CYS A 713 -39.10 24.75 10.49
C CYS A 713 -38.87 23.52 9.59
N PHE A 714 -39.82 22.59 9.64
CA PHE A 714 -39.96 21.51 8.68
C PHE A 714 -40.78 21.96 7.47
N LEU A 715 -40.23 21.71 6.28
CA LEU A 715 -40.97 21.84 5.03
C LEU A 715 -41.65 20.53 4.63
N PHE A 716 -41.03 19.40 4.97
CA PHE A 716 -41.44 18.09 4.54
C PHE A 716 -40.87 16.99 5.45
N LEU A 717 -41.69 16.00 5.79
CA LEU A 717 -41.27 14.74 6.40
C LEU A 717 -41.98 13.59 5.68
N GLN A 718 -41.25 12.56 5.29
CA GLN A 718 -41.78 11.30 4.77
C GLN A 718 -41.16 10.13 5.50
N LEU A 719 -42.01 9.26 6.02
CA LEU A 719 -41.64 7.99 6.61
C LEU A 719 -42.38 6.89 5.85
N GLN A 720 -41.67 5.85 5.43
CA GLN A 720 -42.23 4.84 4.54
C GLN A 720 -41.56 3.48 4.73
N TRP A 721 -42.37 2.43 4.78
CA TRP A 721 -41.94 1.07 4.51
C TRP A 721 -41.99 0.81 3.01
N SER A 722 -40.88 0.31 2.47
CA SER A 722 -40.71 0.02 1.05
C SER A 722 -40.28 -1.43 0.87
N CYS A 723 -40.74 -2.08 -0.19
CA CYS A 723 -40.26 -3.39 -0.60
C CYS A 723 -38.77 -3.29 -0.94
N SER A 724 -37.93 -4.17 -0.38
CA SER A 724 -36.48 -4.08 -0.59
C SER A 724 -36.07 -4.40 -2.02
N LEU A 725 -36.92 -5.11 -2.78
CA LEU A 725 -36.69 -5.50 -4.17
C LEU A 725 -37.12 -4.44 -5.18
N CYS A 726 -38.38 -4.01 -5.14
CA CYS A 726 -38.98 -3.14 -6.17
C CYS A 726 -39.19 -1.69 -5.72
N GLY A 727 -38.97 -1.37 -4.44
CA GLY A 727 -39.14 -0.02 -3.89
C GLY A 727 -40.59 0.44 -3.72
N SER A 728 -41.59 -0.38 -4.10
CA SER A 728 -43.01 -0.06 -3.87
C SER A 728 -43.34 0.01 -2.39
N VAL A 729 -44.39 0.75 -2.03
CA VAL A 729 -44.88 0.82 -0.64
C VAL A 729 -45.15 -0.59 -0.11
N TYR A 730 -44.81 -0.80 1.17
CA TYR A 730 -44.94 -2.08 1.84
C TYR A 730 -45.79 -1.89 3.09
N THR A 731 -46.94 -2.55 3.14
CA THR A 731 -47.82 -2.55 4.33
C THR A 731 -47.63 -3.88 5.08
N GLN A 732 -48.61 -4.78 5.00
CA GLN A 732 -48.47 -6.19 5.40
C GLN A 732 -47.78 -7.00 4.29
N SER A 733 -47.97 -6.61 3.04
CA SER A 733 -47.33 -7.19 1.85
C SER A 733 -46.87 -6.09 0.90
N CYS A 734 -46.07 -6.45 -0.11
CA CYS A 734 -45.71 -5.52 -1.18
C CYS A 734 -46.97 -5.10 -1.96
N SER A 735 -47.15 -3.79 -2.18
CA SER A 735 -48.29 -3.28 -2.96
C SER A 735 -48.19 -3.53 -4.47
N SER A 736 -47.04 -4.01 -4.97
CA SER A 736 -46.87 -4.37 -6.38
C SER A 736 -47.29 -5.82 -6.61
N SER A 737 -48.32 -6.03 -7.44
CA SER A 737 -48.88 -7.35 -7.75
C SER A 737 -47.89 -8.30 -8.44
N GLN A 738 -46.88 -7.75 -9.12
CA GLN A 738 -45.83 -8.51 -9.81
C GLN A 738 -44.65 -8.87 -8.89
N CYS A 739 -44.60 -8.31 -7.68
CA CYS A 739 -43.50 -8.50 -6.74
C CYS A 739 -43.91 -9.46 -5.61
N ARG A 740 -43.29 -10.64 -5.58
CA ARG A 740 -43.50 -11.65 -4.52
C ARG A 740 -42.57 -11.52 -3.32
N SER A 741 -41.85 -10.41 -3.21
CA SER A 741 -40.91 -10.21 -2.11
C SER A 741 -41.66 -9.99 -0.79
N THR A 742 -41.25 -10.71 0.25
CA THR A 742 -41.70 -10.55 1.64
C THR A 742 -40.77 -9.65 2.44
N SER A 743 -39.73 -9.10 1.80
CA SER A 743 -38.70 -8.30 2.45
C SER A 743 -38.95 -6.81 2.26
N SER A 744 -38.73 -6.05 3.32
CA SER A 744 -39.07 -4.63 3.39
C SER A 744 -38.05 -3.84 4.21
N VAL A 745 -37.89 -2.57 3.89
CA VAL A 745 -36.98 -1.64 4.54
C VAL A 745 -37.71 -0.37 4.94
N PHE A 746 -37.30 0.24 6.06
CA PHE A 746 -37.86 1.51 6.51
C PHE A 746 -37.01 2.66 5.99
N GLN A 747 -37.65 3.58 5.27
CA GLN A 747 -37.03 4.76 4.66
C GLN A 747 -37.61 6.03 5.27
N SER A 748 -36.73 6.96 5.58
CA SER A 748 -37.05 8.25 6.18
C SER A 748 -36.39 9.38 5.39
N LYS A 749 -37.13 10.45 5.12
CA LYS A 749 -36.65 11.66 4.45
C LYS A 749 -37.28 12.89 5.09
N ALA A 750 -36.48 13.93 5.31
CA ALA A 750 -36.97 15.20 5.81
C ALA A 750 -36.32 16.37 5.06
N LYS A 751 -37.03 17.49 4.98
CA LYS A 751 -36.54 18.76 4.45
C LYS A 751 -36.84 19.87 5.45
N LEU A 752 -35.82 20.64 5.80
CA LEU A 752 -35.90 21.69 6.81
C LEU A 752 -35.35 23.00 6.30
N VAL A 753 -35.76 24.09 6.95
CA VAL A 753 -35.12 25.41 6.84
C VAL A 753 -34.16 25.58 8.01
N ILE A 754 -32.92 25.91 7.71
CA ILE A 754 -31.88 26.21 8.69
C ILE A 754 -31.36 27.61 8.44
N ASP A 755 -31.24 28.39 9.52
CA ASP A 755 -30.75 29.76 9.52
C ASP A 755 -29.52 29.86 10.43
N ASP A 756 -28.44 30.44 9.94
CA ASP A 756 -27.20 30.67 10.70
C ASP A 756 -26.98 32.15 11.11
N GLY A 757 -27.98 33.00 10.87
CA GLY A 757 -27.92 34.45 11.07
C GLY A 757 -27.32 35.22 9.90
N THR A 758 -26.70 34.54 8.92
CA THR A 758 -26.17 35.14 7.69
C THR A 758 -27.02 34.83 6.46
N GLY A 759 -27.80 33.74 6.51
CA GLY A 759 -28.74 33.36 5.47
C GLY A 759 -29.49 32.08 5.79
N GLU A 760 -30.46 31.75 4.95
CA GLU A 760 -31.27 30.55 5.08
C GLU A 760 -30.90 29.48 4.04
N ALA A 761 -30.92 28.22 4.46
CA ALA A 761 -30.74 27.07 3.58
C ALA A 761 -31.83 26.02 3.78
N HIS A 762 -32.20 25.36 2.69
CA HIS A 762 -33.07 24.20 2.70
C HIS A 762 -32.23 22.93 2.73
N VAL A 763 -32.27 22.22 3.84
CA VAL A 763 -31.42 21.05 4.07
C VAL A 763 -32.24 19.78 4.01
N TRP A 764 -31.80 18.83 3.19
CA TRP A 764 -32.35 17.48 3.08
C TRP A 764 -31.64 16.51 4.01
N PHE A 765 -32.41 15.71 4.73
CA PHE A 765 -31.97 14.63 5.61
C PHE A 765 -32.58 13.32 5.14
N SER A 766 -31.86 12.22 5.29
CA SER A 766 -32.34 10.88 4.88
C SER A 766 -31.78 9.81 5.81
N GLY A 767 -32.47 8.66 5.90
CA GLY A 767 -32.02 7.53 6.71
C GLY A 767 -32.03 7.84 8.20
N ALA A 768 -31.05 7.35 8.96
CA ALA A 768 -31.05 7.54 10.41
C ALA A 768 -30.79 8.97 10.84
N LEU A 769 -30.34 9.87 9.96
CA LEU A 769 -30.23 11.29 10.29
C LEU A 769 -31.58 11.92 10.70
N VAL A 770 -32.70 11.33 10.27
CA VAL A 770 -34.06 11.83 10.57
C VAL A 770 -34.48 11.55 12.01
N ARG A 771 -34.01 10.47 12.63
CA ARG A 771 -34.40 10.11 14.01
C ARG A 771 -33.86 11.12 15.04
N PRO A 772 -32.54 11.43 15.09
CA PRO A 772 -32.00 12.44 15.98
C PRO A 772 -32.65 13.80 15.75
N LEU A 773 -32.96 14.14 14.50
CA LEU A 773 -33.62 15.39 14.14
C LEU A 773 -34.98 15.54 14.83
N LEU A 774 -35.80 14.49 14.83
CA LEU A 774 -37.11 14.46 15.51
C LEU A 774 -36.97 14.38 17.05
N GLY A 775 -35.76 14.22 17.59
CA GLY A 775 -35.53 14.10 19.03
C GLY A 775 -36.08 12.82 19.64
N LEU A 776 -36.26 11.76 18.84
CA LEU A 776 -36.87 10.51 19.28
C LEU A 776 -35.81 9.52 19.79
N ALA A 777 -36.09 8.92 20.95
CA ALA A 777 -35.33 7.77 21.46
C ALA A 777 -35.50 6.54 20.55
N ASP A 778 -34.57 5.58 20.62
CA ASP A 778 -34.61 4.38 19.76
C ASP A 778 -35.91 3.59 19.93
N SER A 779 -36.39 3.42 21.16
CA SER A 779 -37.65 2.73 21.44
C SER A 779 -38.88 3.45 20.86
N GLN A 780 -38.89 4.78 20.87
CA GLN A 780 -39.96 5.59 20.28
C GLN A 780 -39.92 5.52 18.76
N TRP A 781 -38.72 5.53 18.16
CA TRP A 781 -38.53 5.37 16.73
C TRP A 781 -38.99 4.00 16.23
N GLU A 782 -38.64 2.93 16.95
CA GLU A 782 -39.13 1.57 16.65
C GLU A 782 -40.65 1.46 16.83
N GLY A 783 -41.21 2.11 17.86
CA GLY A 783 -42.66 2.21 18.07
C GLY A 783 -43.36 2.88 16.88
N LEU A 784 -42.79 4.00 16.41
CA LEU A 784 -43.26 4.73 15.24
C LEU A 784 -43.19 3.86 13.97
N GLN A 785 -42.07 3.18 13.73
CA GLN A 785 -41.91 2.24 12.63
C GLN A 785 -42.98 1.14 12.65
N ARG A 786 -43.24 0.55 13.82
CA ARG A 786 -44.29 -0.47 13.99
C ARG A 786 -45.68 0.06 13.72
N ALA A 787 -46.01 1.25 14.23
CA ALA A 787 -47.30 1.89 13.98
C ALA A 787 -47.51 2.20 12.49
N LEU A 788 -46.47 2.68 11.80
CA LEU A 788 -46.52 2.93 10.35
C LEU A 788 -46.62 1.65 9.50
N ARG A 789 -46.27 0.48 10.03
CA ARG A 789 -46.21 -0.77 9.26
C ARG A 789 -47.54 -1.11 8.60
N VAL A 790 -48.65 -0.81 9.28
CA VAL A 790 -50.00 -1.07 8.76
C VAL A 790 -50.36 -0.13 7.62
N LYS A 791 -50.02 1.16 7.76
CA LYS A 791 -50.32 2.21 6.77
C LYS A 791 -49.33 2.23 5.59
N GLY A 792 -48.12 1.72 5.79
CA GLY A 792 -47.04 1.65 4.83
C GLY A 792 -46.29 2.97 4.64
N HIS A 793 -46.97 4.13 4.62
CA HIS A 793 -46.30 5.43 4.49
C HIS A 793 -47.07 6.58 5.14
N ILE A 794 -46.36 7.65 5.47
CA ILE A 794 -46.93 8.94 5.86
C ILE A 794 -46.09 10.08 5.28
N ARG A 795 -46.76 11.17 4.91
CA ARG A 795 -46.14 12.42 4.47
C ARG A 795 -46.74 13.57 5.26
N VAL A 796 -45.87 14.45 5.76
CA VAL A 796 -46.25 15.56 6.62
C VAL A 796 -45.70 16.85 6.02
N TYR A 797 -46.56 17.87 5.94
CA TYR A 797 -46.25 19.21 5.43
C TYR A 797 -46.68 20.27 6.46
N PRO A 798 -45.86 20.52 7.50
CA PRO A 798 -46.27 21.35 8.64
C PRO A 798 -46.67 22.79 8.28
N ARG A 799 -46.12 23.35 7.19
CA ARG A 799 -46.43 24.70 6.69
C ARG A 799 -47.28 24.75 5.41
N GLY A 800 -47.81 23.60 4.95
CA GLY A 800 -48.68 23.54 3.78
C GLY A 800 -50.10 24.02 4.11
N ARG A 801 -50.54 25.15 3.55
CA ARG A 801 -51.97 25.49 3.50
C ARG A 801 -52.66 24.53 2.52
N SER A 802 -53.72 23.87 2.98
CA SER A 802 -54.59 22.95 2.24
C SER A 802 -54.12 21.49 2.16
N LEU A 803 -54.40 20.75 3.22
CA LEU A 803 -54.86 19.36 3.11
C LEU A 803 -56.02 19.23 4.09
N VAL A 804 -57.21 18.98 3.55
CA VAL A 804 -58.37 18.49 4.31
C VAL A 804 -57.87 17.22 5.01
N SER A 805 -57.62 17.31 6.32
CA SER A 805 -57.29 16.15 7.13
C SER A 805 -58.59 15.41 7.37
N ASP A 806 -58.65 14.13 7.00
CA ASP A 806 -59.52 13.21 7.73
C ASP A 806 -59.11 13.33 9.20
N ALA A 807 -60.05 13.66 10.07
CA ALA A 807 -59.79 14.08 11.44
C ALA A 807 -59.23 12.96 12.36
N ASP A 808 -59.08 11.74 11.85
CA ASP A 808 -58.84 10.52 12.65
C ASP A 808 -57.40 9.96 12.59
N ASP A 809 -56.44 10.61 11.91
CA ASP A 809 -55.05 10.11 11.87
C ASP A 809 -54.20 10.62 13.06
N SER A 810 -54.25 9.89 14.18
CA SER A 810 -53.48 10.18 15.39
C SER A 810 -51.96 10.24 15.16
N LEU A 811 -51.46 9.50 14.16
CA LEU A 811 -50.04 9.46 13.82
C LEU A 811 -49.63 10.72 13.05
N LEU A 812 -50.47 11.19 12.13
CA LEU A 812 -50.27 12.45 11.44
C LEU A 812 -50.29 13.62 12.43
N HIS A 813 -51.26 13.63 13.36
CA HIS A 813 -51.34 14.65 14.40
C HIS A 813 -50.10 14.64 15.29
N PHE A 814 -49.66 13.47 15.76
CA PHE A 814 -48.41 13.33 16.53
C PHE A 814 -47.21 13.92 15.79
N LEU A 815 -47.01 13.56 14.52
CA LEU A 815 -45.88 14.06 13.74
C LEU A 815 -45.97 15.57 13.47
N LEU A 816 -47.17 16.13 13.26
CA LEU A 816 -47.37 17.58 13.12
C LEU A 816 -46.98 18.32 14.41
N CYS A 817 -47.36 17.79 15.58
CA CYS A 817 -46.95 18.33 16.87
C CYS A 817 -45.43 18.24 17.05
N VAL A 818 -44.81 17.09 16.77
CA VAL A 818 -43.35 16.92 16.89
C VAL A 818 -42.60 17.89 15.97
N CYS A 819 -42.99 17.98 14.69
CA CYS A 819 -42.32 18.86 13.71
C CYS A 819 -42.46 20.36 14.03
N SER A 820 -43.38 20.73 14.92
CA SER A 820 -43.64 22.11 15.32
C SER A 820 -43.20 22.40 16.77
N SER A 821 -42.57 21.45 17.43
CA SER A 821 -42.15 21.56 18.83
C SER A 821 -40.79 22.23 18.99
N ASP A 822 -40.58 22.90 20.14
CA ASP A 822 -39.31 23.53 20.50
C ASP A 822 -38.17 22.51 20.68
N VAL A 823 -38.52 21.24 20.92
CA VAL A 823 -37.54 20.13 20.96
C VAL A 823 -36.82 20.02 19.61
N VAL A 824 -37.50 20.31 18.52
CA VAL A 824 -37.00 20.15 17.16
C VAL A 824 -36.48 21.47 16.57
N CYS A 825 -37.07 22.61 16.96
CA CYS A 825 -36.58 23.95 16.65
C CYS A 825 -35.39 24.33 17.55
N ARG A 826 -34.24 23.72 17.29
CA ARG A 826 -33.02 23.85 18.10
C ARG A 826 -31.78 24.12 17.24
N PRO A 827 -30.67 24.61 17.81
CA PRO A 827 -29.40 24.66 17.09
C PRO A 827 -28.94 23.25 16.68
N LEU A 828 -28.31 23.17 15.51
CA LEU A 828 -27.66 21.98 14.98
C LEU A 828 -26.31 22.32 14.37
N SER A 829 -25.35 21.43 14.59
CA SER A 829 -24.08 21.40 13.88
C SER A 829 -24.13 20.31 12.79
N LEU A 830 -23.93 20.70 11.54
CA LEU A 830 -24.15 19.85 10.37
C LEU A 830 -22.93 19.84 9.46
N THR A 831 -22.65 18.69 8.84
CA THR A 831 -21.82 18.65 7.63
C THR A 831 -22.73 18.46 6.43
N CYS A 832 -22.68 19.40 5.48
CA CYS A 832 -23.59 19.48 4.36
C CYS A 832 -22.84 19.43 3.03
N ARG A 833 -23.52 18.92 1.99
CA ARG A 833 -23.11 19.05 0.59
C ARG A 833 -24.08 19.98 -0.14
N THR A 834 -23.56 20.94 -0.89
CA THR A 834 -24.38 21.83 -1.72
C THR A 834 -24.77 21.16 -3.04
N HIS A 835 -25.94 21.52 -3.58
CA HIS A 835 -26.35 21.20 -4.94
C HIS A 835 -26.23 22.45 -5.80
N ASN A 836 -25.53 22.35 -6.93
CA ASN A 836 -25.53 23.41 -7.94
C ASN A 836 -26.92 23.54 -8.56
N ASN A 837 -27.73 24.44 -8.04
CA ASN A 837 -28.98 24.89 -8.63
C ASN A 837 -28.82 26.37 -8.97
N GLN A 838 -28.21 26.65 -10.13
CA GLN A 838 -28.27 27.98 -10.72
C GLN A 838 -29.67 28.18 -11.32
N ARG A 839 -30.63 28.52 -10.46
CA ARG A 839 -31.91 29.06 -10.91
C ARG A 839 -31.82 30.59 -10.90
N PRO A 840 -32.39 31.28 -11.90
CA PRO A 840 -32.39 32.73 -11.93
C PRO A 840 -33.12 33.30 -10.70
N GLU A 841 -32.77 34.53 -10.32
CA GLU A 841 -33.48 35.26 -9.28
C GLU A 841 -34.97 35.33 -9.61
N GLU A 842 -35.80 35.04 -8.61
CA GLU A 842 -37.25 35.09 -8.75
C GLU A 842 -37.78 36.35 -8.07
N MET A 843 -38.75 37.03 -8.69
CA MET A 843 -39.45 38.13 -8.03
C MET A 843 -40.51 37.52 -7.10
N ARG A 844 -40.38 37.75 -5.78
CA ARG A 844 -41.34 37.27 -4.79
C ARG A 844 -42.04 38.41 -4.07
N ARG A 845 -43.30 38.18 -3.74
CA ARG A 845 -44.13 39.05 -2.90
C ARG A 845 -43.92 38.67 -1.44
N PHE A 846 -43.58 39.66 -0.61
CA PHE A 846 -43.53 39.53 0.84
C PHE A 846 -44.54 40.48 1.46
N SER A 847 -45.31 39.98 2.41
CA SER A 847 -46.23 40.80 3.19
C SER A 847 -45.65 41.03 4.58
N ARG A 848 -45.56 42.28 5.02
CA ARG A 848 -45.18 42.64 6.39
C ARG A 848 -46.27 43.55 6.96
N GLY A 849 -47.09 42.99 7.86
CA GLY A 849 -48.35 43.62 8.27
C GLY A 849 -49.28 43.72 7.06
N ASP A 850 -49.86 44.91 6.84
CA ASP A 850 -50.81 45.17 5.75
C ASP A 850 -50.15 45.66 4.45
N ARG A 851 -48.81 45.66 4.37
CA ARG A 851 -48.06 46.12 3.20
C ARG A 851 -47.39 44.97 2.48
N ASP A 852 -47.49 45.02 1.15
CA ASP A 852 -46.86 44.08 0.25
C ASP A 852 -45.66 44.69 -0.47
N PHE A 853 -44.58 43.93 -0.52
CA PHE A 853 -43.33 44.30 -1.16
C PHE A 853 -43.00 43.27 -2.22
N MET A 854 -42.47 43.72 -3.36
CA MET A 854 -41.91 42.83 -4.38
C MET A 854 -40.40 42.94 -4.34
N THR A 855 -39.72 41.82 -4.12
CA THR A 855 -38.26 41.78 -4.01
C THR A 855 -37.72 40.69 -4.91
N ARG A 856 -36.57 40.93 -5.55
CA ARG A 856 -35.81 39.88 -6.24
C ARG A 856 -35.10 39.06 -5.19
N VAL A 857 -35.32 37.75 -5.20
CA VAL A 857 -34.78 36.83 -4.21
C VAL A 857 -34.03 35.74 -4.92
N THR A 858 -32.82 35.47 -4.45
CA THR A 858 -32.09 34.28 -4.85
C THR A 858 -32.80 33.04 -4.31
N PRO A 859 -32.92 31.96 -5.11
CA PRO A 859 -33.51 30.73 -4.63
C PRO A 859 -32.74 30.21 -3.40
N PRO A 860 -33.43 29.64 -2.40
CA PRO A 860 -32.78 29.21 -1.17
C PRO A 860 -31.76 28.11 -1.45
N LEU A 861 -30.60 28.22 -0.81
CA LEU A 861 -29.50 27.26 -0.94
C LEU A 861 -29.99 25.85 -0.62
N GLN A 862 -29.81 24.91 -1.56
CA GLN A 862 -30.22 23.51 -1.36
C GLN A 862 -29.03 22.68 -0.89
N LEU A 863 -29.13 22.14 0.31
CA LEU A 863 -28.09 21.31 0.92
C LEU A 863 -28.60 19.89 1.17
N THR A 864 -27.69 18.92 1.17
CA THR A 864 -27.92 17.57 1.70
C THR A 864 -27.02 17.35 2.90
N CYS A 865 -27.60 17.02 4.04
CA CYS A 865 -26.86 16.68 5.24
C CYS A 865 -26.17 15.32 5.06
N LEU A 866 -24.89 15.27 5.43
CA LEU A 866 -24.07 14.06 5.46
C LEU A 866 -23.96 13.52 6.88
N THR A 867 -23.76 14.42 7.85
CA THR A 867 -23.67 14.09 9.28
C THR A 867 -24.27 15.20 10.12
N VAL A 868 -24.85 14.82 11.26
CA VAL A 868 -25.28 15.72 12.34
C VAL A 868 -24.30 15.50 13.49
N THR A 869 -23.53 16.51 13.86
CA THR A 869 -22.69 16.43 15.05
C THR A 869 -23.54 16.79 16.26
N PRO A 870 -23.63 15.91 17.29
CA PRO A 870 -24.28 16.28 18.54
C PRO A 870 -23.49 17.43 19.17
N ASP A 871 -24.19 18.41 19.73
CA ASP A 871 -23.51 19.44 20.52
C ASP A 871 -22.84 18.75 21.72
N VAL A 872 -21.52 18.93 21.82
CA VAL A 872 -20.77 18.56 23.02
C VAL A 872 -21.28 19.49 24.11
N THR A 873 -22.17 18.96 24.95
CA THR A 873 -22.60 19.59 26.19
C THR A 873 -21.83 18.96 27.34
#